data_AF-A0A8K1FR76-F1
#
_entry.id   AF-A0A8K1FR76-F1
#
_cell.length_a   1.000
_cell.length_b   1.000
_cell.length_c   1.000
_cell.angle_alpha   90.00
_cell.angle_beta   90.00
_cell.angle_gamma   90.00
#
_symmetry.space_group_name_H-M   'P 1'
#
loop_
_entity.id
_entity.type
_entity.pdbx_description
1 polymer ?
#
loop_
_entity_poly.entity_id
_entity_poly.type
_entity_poly.pdbx_seq_one_letter_code
_entity_poly.pdbx_strand_id
1 'polypeptide(L)'
;MAAMPSTRLLAALRRRRFSSTTTAQRTAIYSYGEGFLGALGTGNYANVELPTPLPTTTDLTIRELSAGWAHAGFVTEDGDAYVYGRTHSFRDVIRATNMNRLTPWLLRWINAFTMRTEIDTLLPAKVQLPEGEKVKKMVCSTALTFFLTESGKLFTMGANFYGQCGTGEEGVSVLTPTHVRIGEDEPVADIAAGFQHGLVVTTSGNVFSWGKGERGQLGFGTANVKTPQEVIALKNRNVVSVSAGFNHSSALTKDGELFLWGKLLNPKGKDESNGDQVTPRLIKTRDAVRLQECSHFHTTFITEDHRAWVVGRTPSARKETDEYVEHVMSEMHTMPFHLNNCGELKVDSVVKLGKGVDKTAFLTKDGQAFEWAVATGVQRAPGTQHLKEGRTPLLLACANRHFQVARTLLAHDAVVDTLDRRGASALFHACGDGPIDLVRELIVRGADPFQINREYRQTLLHKACRHANVPVVELLLHYGVDTAAVDDFQRTALGGSVDPLANRSVQVDQALLQFGVNPRNSGRTHKTPLVTAAEAGDVDMVALFLRYEPFREEDQEYFGEALDTACTYNHVEVVQNLLGHGARATYMTLCAASRGGDNENVQKLLRLVDTTQRHRSRATALDLATTFGQTSAIKLLLANGEDVNAQSWNGSTGLQSAARSGHAESVEVLLEHGADPNLTDEKGMSALMHAACANSLAVVRALVASGSNVNDQSQEEFTALHIAAMHHSYDVALYLLELGADLHVRDHVAPHSTIEAMARTAWVLIIHGATFDATSLPARTAAVAFLVQWWIRERDNGQALSCVPLEVVEDGLEQLEKYLTETK
;
A
#
# COMPACT_ATOMS: atom_id res chain seq x y z
N MET A 1 18.09 -35.45 24.84
CA MET A 1 18.20 -36.85 24.34
C MET A 1 16.80 -37.37 24.05
N ALA A 2 16.43 -37.42 22.77
CA ALA A 2 15.39 -38.28 22.18
C ALA A 2 15.44 -38.01 20.67
N ALA A 3 16.30 -38.75 19.96
CA ALA A 3 16.44 -38.64 18.51
C ALA A 3 15.33 -39.45 17.84
N MET A 4 14.52 -38.79 16.99
CA MET A 4 13.63 -39.43 16.01
C MET A 4 13.98 -38.91 14.60
N PRO A 5 13.83 -39.72 13.55
CA PRO A 5 14.71 -39.72 12.38
C PRO A 5 14.21 -38.81 11.24
N SER A 6 14.72 -37.58 11.15
CA SER A 6 14.35 -36.62 10.09
C SER A 6 15.05 -36.85 8.74
N THR A 7 16.11 -37.67 8.68
CA THR A 7 16.97 -37.76 7.50
C THR A 7 16.38 -38.53 6.32
N ARG A 8 15.42 -39.45 6.52
CA ARG A 8 14.79 -40.19 5.41
C ARG A 8 13.68 -39.40 4.69
N LEU A 9 12.96 -38.52 5.39
CA LEU A 9 11.99 -37.60 4.76
C LEU A 9 12.73 -36.48 3.99
N LEU A 10 13.87 -36.02 4.52
CA LEU A 10 14.75 -35.01 3.92
C LEU A 10 15.38 -35.47 2.59
N ALA A 11 15.73 -36.76 2.45
CA ALA A 11 16.24 -37.29 1.19
C ALA A 11 15.15 -37.41 0.10
N ALA A 12 13.89 -37.61 0.49
CA ALA A 12 12.76 -37.67 -0.43
C ALA A 12 12.37 -36.27 -0.97
N LEU A 13 12.52 -35.22 -0.14
CA LEU A 13 12.24 -33.83 -0.54
C LEU A 13 13.41 -33.19 -1.32
N ARG A 14 14.68 -33.52 -1.02
CA ARG A 14 15.83 -33.06 -1.81
C ARG A 14 15.98 -33.71 -3.19
N ARG A 15 15.37 -34.88 -3.42
CA ARG A 15 15.45 -35.60 -4.71
C ARG A 15 14.31 -35.29 -5.68
N ARG A 16 13.28 -34.55 -5.27
CA ARG A 16 12.41 -33.86 -6.21
C ARG A 16 13.12 -32.59 -6.68
N ARG A 17 14.03 -32.76 -7.65
CA ARG A 17 14.10 -31.77 -8.73
C ARG A 17 12.65 -31.49 -9.12
N PHE A 18 12.27 -30.22 -9.20
CA PHE A 18 11.03 -29.78 -9.80
C PHE A 18 10.94 -30.37 -11.21
N SER A 19 10.46 -31.61 -11.30
CA SER A 19 9.59 -32.01 -12.38
C SER A 19 8.43 -31.05 -12.24
N SER A 20 8.38 -30.06 -13.11
CA SER A 20 7.20 -29.26 -13.39
C SER A 20 6.08 -30.20 -13.84
N THR A 21 5.51 -30.96 -12.90
CA THR A 21 4.12 -31.38 -13.03
C THR A 21 3.34 -30.13 -12.74
N THR A 22 3.14 -29.33 -13.79
CA THR A 22 2.07 -28.36 -13.92
C THR A 22 0.81 -29.02 -13.39
N THR A 23 0.46 -28.77 -12.14
CA THR A 23 -0.92 -28.95 -11.68
C THR A 23 -1.72 -28.01 -12.54
N ALA A 24 -2.38 -28.58 -13.55
CA ALA A 24 -3.20 -27.85 -14.50
C ALA A 24 -4.17 -26.95 -13.70
N GLN A 25 -4.01 -25.65 -13.88
CA GLN A 25 -4.87 -24.63 -13.30
C GLN A 25 -6.30 -24.96 -13.75
N ARG A 26 -7.17 -25.41 -12.83
CA ARG A 26 -8.56 -25.75 -13.16
C ARG A 26 -9.23 -24.52 -13.74
N THR A 27 -9.53 -24.58 -15.02
CA THR A 27 -10.01 -23.44 -15.79
C THR A 27 -11.53 -23.45 -15.74
N ALA A 28 -12.14 -22.57 -14.94
CA ALA A 28 -13.60 -22.43 -14.94
C ALA A 28 -14.02 -21.32 -15.91
N ILE A 29 -15.01 -21.60 -16.76
CA ILE A 29 -15.61 -20.57 -17.61
C ILE A 29 -16.68 -19.85 -16.79
N TYR A 30 -16.58 -18.52 -16.74
CA TYR A 30 -17.60 -17.67 -16.10
C TYR A 30 -18.45 -16.99 -17.18
N SER A 31 -19.76 -16.94 -16.95
CA SER A 31 -20.72 -16.24 -17.80
C SER A 31 -21.56 -15.26 -16.98
N TYR A 32 -21.90 -14.11 -17.54
CA TYR A 32 -22.79 -13.11 -16.95
C TYR A 32 -23.42 -12.25 -18.05
N GLY A 33 -24.49 -11.54 -17.72
CA GLY A 33 -25.23 -10.66 -18.62
C GLY A 33 -26.66 -11.14 -18.87
N GLU A 34 -27.18 -10.81 -20.05
CA GLU A 34 -28.54 -11.21 -20.45
C GLU A 34 -28.58 -12.67 -20.90
N GLY A 35 -29.50 -13.46 -20.33
CA GLY A 35 -29.67 -14.87 -20.67
C GLY A 35 -30.38 -15.13 -22.00
N PHE A 36 -30.61 -14.08 -22.79
CA PHE A 36 -31.36 -14.13 -24.03
C PHE A 36 -30.77 -15.17 -24.99
N LEU A 37 -31.64 -15.99 -25.61
CA LEU A 37 -31.27 -17.11 -26.52
C LEU A 37 -30.41 -18.23 -25.90
N GLY A 38 -30.17 -18.22 -24.58
CA GLY A 38 -29.39 -19.25 -23.90
C GLY A 38 -27.88 -19.13 -24.11
N ALA A 39 -27.42 -17.98 -24.63
CA ALA A 39 -26.02 -17.72 -24.95
C ALA A 39 -25.10 -17.68 -23.71
N LEU A 40 -25.66 -17.73 -22.50
CA LEU A 40 -24.88 -17.82 -21.27
C LEU A 40 -24.51 -19.24 -20.89
N GLY A 41 -25.20 -20.28 -21.38
CA GLY A 41 -24.80 -21.68 -21.07
C GLY A 41 -25.19 -22.16 -19.67
N THR A 42 -26.06 -21.44 -18.95
CA THR A 42 -26.47 -21.74 -17.56
C THR A 42 -27.65 -22.71 -17.45
N GLY A 43 -28.14 -23.25 -18.57
CA GLY A 43 -29.26 -24.17 -18.62
C GLY A 43 -30.65 -23.52 -18.62
N ASN A 44 -30.72 -22.18 -18.60
CA ASN A 44 -31.96 -21.41 -18.67
C ASN A 44 -31.74 -20.08 -19.43
N TYR A 45 -32.80 -19.26 -19.54
CA TYR A 45 -32.76 -17.93 -20.17
C TYR A 45 -32.66 -16.77 -19.16
N ALA A 46 -32.38 -17.08 -17.89
CA ALA A 46 -32.33 -16.07 -16.85
C ALA A 46 -31.09 -15.18 -17.05
N ASN A 47 -31.27 -13.89 -16.75
CA ASN A 47 -30.14 -12.98 -16.65
C ASN A 47 -29.26 -13.38 -15.47
N VAL A 48 -27.96 -13.21 -15.64
CA VAL A 48 -26.95 -13.52 -14.64
C VAL A 48 -26.23 -12.23 -14.32
N GLU A 49 -26.54 -11.63 -13.19
CA GLU A 49 -26.03 -10.29 -12.85
C GLU A 49 -24.53 -10.29 -12.51
N LEU A 50 -24.00 -11.41 -11.99
CA LEU A 50 -22.61 -11.55 -11.55
C LEU A 50 -21.92 -12.72 -12.27
N PRO A 51 -20.61 -12.61 -12.58
CA PRO A 51 -19.82 -13.71 -13.15
C PRO A 51 -20.06 -15.03 -12.42
N THR A 52 -20.75 -15.96 -13.08
CA THR A 52 -21.15 -17.25 -12.50
C THR A 52 -20.45 -18.38 -13.26
N PRO A 53 -19.80 -19.33 -12.56
CA PRO A 53 -19.10 -20.43 -13.21
C PRO A 53 -20.09 -21.37 -13.90
N LEU A 54 -19.74 -21.84 -15.10
CA LEU A 54 -20.53 -22.82 -15.84
C LEU A 54 -20.34 -24.21 -15.24
N PRO A 55 -21.39 -24.83 -14.66
CA PRO A 55 -21.26 -26.07 -13.89
C PRO A 55 -20.67 -27.25 -14.69
N THR A 56 -20.84 -27.25 -16.01
CA THR A 56 -20.37 -28.33 -16.90
C THR A 56 -18.92 -28.16 -17.35
N THR A 57 -18.21 -27.13 -16.88
CA THR A 57 -16.85 -26.77 -17.35
C THR A 57 -15.76 -26.94 -16.30
N THR A 58 -16.11 -27.34 -15.08
CA THR A 58 -15.20 -27.31 -13.91
C THR A 58 -14.00 -28.25 -13.99
N ASP A 59 -14.08 -29.31 -14.81
CA ASP A 59 -13.02 -30.31 -14.99
C ASP A 59 -12.35 -30.23 -16.38
N LEU A 60 -12.67 -29.21 -17.18
CA LEU A 60 -12.15 -29.06 -18.54
C LEU A 60 -11.03 -28.00 -18.58
N THR A 61 -9.92 -28.31 -19.25
CA THR A 61 -8.87 -27.34 -19.55
C THR A 61 -9.21 -26.60 -20.83
N ILE A 62 -9.42 -25.29 -20.73
CA ILE A 62 -9.94 -24.48 -21.84
C ILE A 62 -8.80 -23.79 -22.56
N ARG A 63 -8.73 -23.99 -23.88
CA ARG A 63 -7.75 -23.38 -24.77
C ARG A 63 -8.27 -22.11 -25.43
N GLU A 64 -9.51 -22.13 -25.90
CA GLU A 64 -10.11 -21.01 -26.62
C GLU A 64 -11.59 -20.80 -26.27
N LEU A 65 -12.02 -19.54 -26.28
CA LEU A 65 -13.40 -19.11 -26.12
C LEU A 65 -13.84 -18.34 -27.37
N SER A 66 -15.09 -18.53 -27.77
CA SER A 66 -15.71 -17.79 -28.86
C SER A 66 -17.14 -17.41 -28.52
N ALA A 67 -17.39 -16.11 -28.45
CA ALA A 67 -18.70 -15.55 -28.15
C ALA A 67 -19.33 -14.94 -29.40
N GLY A 68 -20.50 -15.47 -29.77
CA GLY A 68 -21.34 -14.96 -30.84
C GLY A 68 -22.51 -14.14 -30.32
N TRP A 69 -23.50 -13.86 -31.18
CA TRP A 69 -24.69 -13.11 -30.77
C TRP A 69 -25.75 -14.02 -30.14
N ALA A 70 -26.11 -15.13 -30.79
CA ALA A 70 -27.13 -16.05 -30.28
C ALA A 70 -26.57 -17.29 -29.56
N HIS A 71 -25.27 -17.54 -29.69
CA HIS A 71 -24.58 -18.70 -29.13
C HIS A 71 -23.13 -18.35 -28.79
N ALA A 72 -22.53 -19.16 -27.93
CA ALA A 72 -21.12 -19.12 -27.60
C ALA A 72 -20.58 -20.55 -27.55
N GLY A 73 -19.26 -20.67 -27.47
CA GLY A 73 -18.59 -21.94 -27.41
C GLY A 73 -17.15 -21.82 -26.94
N PHE A 74 -16.55 -22.98 -26.69
CA PHE A 74 -15.16 -23.08 -26.27
C PHE A 74 -14.51 -24.36 -26.78
N VAL A 75 -13.19 -24.36 -26.81
CA VAL A 75 -12.35 -25.50 -27.21
C VAL A 75 -11.47 -25.90 -26.04
N THR A 76 -11.39 -27.19 -25.75
CA THR A 76 -10.49 -27.72 -24.72
C THR A 76 -9.07 -27.92 -25.26
N GLU A 77 -8.09 -28.09 -24.38
CA GLU A 77 -6.72 -28.45 -24.78
C GLU A 77 -6.66 -29.78 -25.55
N ASP A 78 -7.58 -30.71 -25.27
CA ASP A 78 -7.72 -31.97 -26.01
C ASP A 78 -8.30 -31.80 -27.42
N GLY A 79 -8.62 -30.55 -27.83
CA GLY A 79 -9.20 -30.21 -29.12
C GLY A 79 -10.69 -30.55 -29.25
N ASP A 80 -11.39 -30.74 -28.13
CA ASP A 80 -12.83 -30.96 -28.14
C ASP A 80 -13.56 -29.60 -28.12
N ALA A 81 -14.49 -29.39 -29.05
CA ALA A 81 -15.28 -28.16 -29.13
C ALA A 81 -16.66 -28.34 -28.47
N TYR A 82 -17.09 -27.31 -27.74
CA TYR A 82 -18.38 -27.24 -27.07
C TYR A 82 -19.13 -25.99 -27.54
N VAL A 83 -20.43 -26.12 -27.80
CA VAL A 83 -21.31 -25.03 -28.23
C VAL A 83 -22.57 -25.00 -27.36
N TYR A 84 -23.09 -23.79 -27.10
CA TYR A 84 -24.34 -23.56 -26.38
C TYR A 84 -25.00 -22.25 -26.82
N GLY A 85 -26.33 -22.18 -26.73
CA GLY A 85 -27.18 -21.16 -27.31
C GLY A 85 -27.84 -21.63 -28.60
N ARG A 86 -28.34 -20.69 -29.42
CA ARG A 86 -29.03 -20.98 -30.68
C ARG A 86 -28.13 -20.85 -31.90
N THR A 87 -28.08 -21.90 -32.72
CA THR A 87 -27.12 -21.98 -33.84
C THR A 87 -27.77 -22.02 -35.24
N HIS A 88 -29.05 -22.42 -35.39
CA HIS A 88 -29.58 -22.80 -36.72
C HIS A 88 -30.74 -21.95 -37.30
N SER A 89 -31.45 -21.14 -36.50
CA SER A 89 -32.58 -20.33 -37.00
C SER A 89 -32.29 -18.83 -36.95
N PHE A 90 -32.41 -18.16 -38.09
CA PHE A 90 -32.34 -16.70 -38.20
C PHE A 90 -33.74 -16.07 -38.29
N ARG A 91 -34.68 -16.73 -38.98
CA ARG A 91 -36.07 -16.28 -39.19
C ARG A 91 -36.89 -16.28 -37.88
N ASP A 92 -36.47 -17.09 -36.90
CA ASP A 92 -37.08 -17.13 -35.56
C ASP A 92 -36.38 -16.23 -34.55
N VAL A 93 -35.17 -15.70 -34.78
CA VAL A 93 -34.54 -14.75 -33.84
C VAL A 93 -35.34 -13.44 -33.78
N ILE A 94 -35.90 -13.00 -34.90
CA ILE A 94 -36.74 -11.78 -35.00
C ILE A 94 -38.22 -12.07 -34.68
N ARG A 95 -38.74 -13.28 -34.91
CA ARG A 95 -40.12 -13.68 -34.54
C ARG A 95 -40.25 -14.18 -33.09
N ALA A 96 -39.15 -14.65 -32.47
CA ALA A 96 -39.17 -15.19 -31.11
C ALA A 96 -39.32 -14.13 -30.02
N THR A 97 -39.13 -12.85 -30.33
CA THR A 97 -39.56 -11.74 -29.46
C THR A 97 -41.05 -11.88 -29.08
N ASN A 98 -41.88 -12.53 -29.92
CA ASN A 98 -43.27 -12.87 -29.61
C ASN A 98 -43.48 -14.31 -29.07
N MET A 99 -42.51 -15.22 -29.16
CA MET A 99 -42.59 -16.59 -28.60
C MET A 99 -42.26 -16.68 -27.10
N ASN A 100 -41.83 -15.59 -26.46
CA ASN A 100 -41.62 -15.50 -25.01
C ASN A 100 -42.85 -15.89 -24.15
N ARG A 101 -44.02 -16.14 -24.75
CA ARG A 101 -45.24 -16.62 -24.09
C ARG A 101 -45.44 -18.15 -24.10
N LEU A 102 -44.68 -18.91 -24.88
CA LEU A 102 -44.79 -20.37 -24.88
C LEU A 102 -43.68 -20.96 -24.00
N THR A 103 -44.12 -21.60 -22.92
CA THR A 103 -43.31 -22.07 -21.79
C THR A 103 -42.17 -23.00 -22.25
N PRO A 104 -40.99 -22.99 -21.58
CA PRO A 104 -39.84 -23.84 -21.92
C PRO A 104 -40.12 -25.35 -22.06
N TRP A 105 -41.19 -25.87 -21.44
CA TRP A 105 -41.61 -27.27 -21.60
C TRP A 105 -42.07 -27.60 -23.02
N LEU A 106 -42.69 -26.65 -23.73
CA LEU A 106 -43.18 -26.85 -25.09
C LEU A 106 -42.03 -26.96 -26.09
N LEU A 107 -40.98 -26.15 -25.90
CA LEU A 107 -39.73 -26.25 -26.67
C LEU A 107 -39.03 -27.60 -26.43
N ARG A 108 -38.96 -28.07 -25.16
CA ARG A 108 -38.45 -29.42 -24.84
C ARG A 108 -39.30 -30.52 -25.48
N TRP A 109 -40.62 -30.37 -25.45
CA TRP A 109 -41.55 -31.33 -26.04
C TRP A 109 -41.45 -31.39 -27.57
N ILE A 110 -41.35 -30.24 -28.25
CA ILE A 110 -41.14 -30.16 -29.71
C ILE A 110 -39.79 -30.80 -30.09
N ASN A 111 -38.72 -30.54 -29.33
CA ASN A 111 -37.41 -31.15 -29.56
C ASN A 111 -37.42 -32.67 -29.33
N ALA A 112 -38.18 -33.15 -28.33
CA ALA A 112 -38.37 -34.58 -28.08
C ALA A 112 -39.25 -35.27 -29.14
N PHE A 113 -40.28 -34.57 -29.64
CA PHE A 113 -41.25 -35.09 -30.61
C PHE A 113 -40.67 -35.20 -32.04
N THR A 114 -39.77 -34.29 -32.41
CA THR A 114 -39.16 -34.26 -33.75
C THR A 114 -38.00 -35.23 -33.95
N MET A 115 -37.56 -35.94 -32.90
CA MET A 115 -36.38 -36.84 -32.89
C MET A 115 -35.11 -36.22 -33.50
N ARG A 116 -34.99 -34.88 -33.54
CA ARG A 116 -33.79 -34.19 -34.03
C ARG A 116 -33.14 -33.47 -32.85
N THR A 117 -32.15 -34.11 -32.27
CA THR A 117 -31.32 -33.58 -31.17
C THR A 117 -30.18 -32.73 -31.72
N GLU A 118 -30.44 -31.60 -32.38
CA GLU A 118 -29.36 -30.88 -33.08
C GLU A 118 -29.37 -29.36 -32.80
N ILE A 119 -28.72 -29.03 -31.67
CA ILE A 119 -27.94 -27.81 -31.31
C ILE A 119 -28.68 -26.48 -31.10
N ASP A 120 -29.80 -26.55 -30.38
CA ASP A 120 -30.26 -25.47 -29.49
C ASP A 120 -30.10 -25.96 -28.03
N THR A 121 -28.91 -25.79 -27.45
CA THR A 121 -28.60 -26.30 -26.10
C THR A 121 -28.35 -25.15 -25.13
N LEU A 122 -29.05 -25.16 -23.98
CA LEU A 122 -28.86 -24.14 -22.94
C LEU A 122 -27.65 -24.43 -22.05
N LEU A 123 -27.05 -25.61 -22.18
CA LEU A 123 -25.81 -26.03 -21.52
C LEU A 123 -24.76 -26.34 -22.60
N PRO A 124 -23.46 -26.17 -22.30
CA PRO A 124 -22.37 -26.59 -23.16
C PRO A 124 -22.52 -28.03 -23.64
N ALA A 125 -22.60 -28.22 -24.96
CA ALA A 125 -22.70 -29.53 -25.59
C ALA A 125 -21.49 -29.78 -26.50
N LYS A 126 -20.86 -30.94 -26.33
CA LYS A 126 -19.70 -31.35 -27.15
C LYS A 126 -20.14 -31.60 -28.59
N VAL A 127 -19.47 -30.96 -29.53
CA VAL A 127 -19.68 -31.13 -30.97
C VAL A 127 -18.79 -32.28 -31.47
N GLN A 128 -19.38 -33.20 -32.22
CA GLN A 128 -18.63 -34.29 -32.86
C GLN A 128 -18.26 -33.88 -34.28
N LEU A 129 -16.95 -33.75 -34.55
CA LEU A 129 -16.47 -33.50 -35.91
C LEU A 129 -16.31 -34.82 -36.68
N PRO A 130 -16.54 -34.81 -38.01
CA PRO A 130 -16.25 -35.95 -38.88
C PRO A 130 -14.80 -36.42 -38.72
N GLU A 131 -14.59 -37.74 -38.88
CA GLU A 131 -13.26 -38.37 -38.86
C GLU A 131 -12.48 -38.22 -37.53
N GLY A 132 -13.11 -37.72 -36.46
CA GLY A 132 -12.44 -37.53 -35.16
C GLY A 132 -11.45 -36.35 -35.14
N GLU A 133 -11.56 -35.43 -36.08
CA GLU A 133 -10.74 -34.22 -36.18
C GLU A 133 -10.77 -33.40 -34.87
N LYS A 134 -9.62 -32.83 -34.52
CA LYS A 134 -9.44 -32.01 -33.32
C LYS A 134 -9.46 -30.53 -33.68
N VAL A 135 -10.22 -29.75 -32.92
CA VAL A 135 -10.40 -28.31 -33.16
C VAL A 135 -9.22 -27.55 -32.58
N LYS A 136 -8.60 -26.73 -33.43
CA LYS A 136 -7.56 -25.77 -33.08
C LYS A 136 -8.14 -24.41 -32.69
N LYS A 137 -9.13 -23.95 -33.47
CA LYS A 137 -9.79 -22.64 -33.29
C LYS A 137 -11.26 -22.69 -33.65
N MET A 138 -12.09 -21.91 -32.96
CA MET A 138 -13.52 -21.80 -33.28
C MET A 138 -14.01 -20.35 -33.32
N VAL A 139 -14.95 -20.07 -34.21
CA VAL A 139 -15.56 -18.74 -34.36
C VAL A 139 -17.08 -18.86 -34.32
N CYS A 140 -17.68 -18.38 -33.25
CA CYS A 140 -19.12 -18.21 -33.08
C CYS A 140 -19.53 -16.81 -33.57
N SER A 141 -20.38 -16.75 -34.59
CA SER A 141 -20.98 -15.49 -35.06
C SER A 141 -22.43 -15.38 -34.58
N THR A 142 -23.35 -14.87 -35.39
CA THR A 142 -24.75 -14.70 -35.00
C THR A 142 -25.44 -16.05 -34.86
N ALA A 143 -25.47 -16.82 -35.95
CA ALA A 143 -26.05 -18.16 -36.02
C ALA A 143 -25.21 -19.02 -36.99
N LEU A 144 -23.89 -18.81 -36.98
CA LEU A 144 -22.91 -19.51 -37.82
C LEU A 144 -21.71 -19.81 -36.94
N THR A 145 -21.22 -21.04 -37.02
CA THR A 145 -20.02 -21.48 -36.30
C THR A 145 -19.03 -22.06 -37.30
N PHE A 146 -17.77 -21.64 -37.19
CA PHE A 146 -16.66 -22.25 -37.89
C PHE A 146 -15.72 -22.96 -36.92
N PHE A 147 -15.21 -24.11 -37.34
CA PHE A 147 -14.19 -24.87 -36.64
C PHE A 147 -12.99 -25.05 -37.56
N LEU A 148 -11.86 -24.49 -37.15
CA LEU A 148 -10.56 -24.76 -37.73
C LEU A 148 -9.92 -25.91 -36.96
N THR A 149 -9.57 -26.97 -37.68
CA THR A 149 -8.96 -28.17 -37.09
C THR A 149 -7.44 -28.09 -37.07
N GLU A 150 -6.78 -28.93 -36.26
CA GLU A 150 -5.32 -29.04 -36.23
C GLU A 150 -4.73 -29.55 -37.54
N SER A 151 -5.50 -30.30 -38.34
CA SER A 151 -5.10 -30.72 -39.69
C SER A 151 -5.17 -29.59 -40.73
N GLY A 152 -5.69 -28.41 -40.35
CA GLY A 152 -5.86 -27.27 -41.26
C GLY A 152 -7.14 -27.31 -42.09
N LYS A 153 -8.07 -28.25 -41.82
CA LYS A 153 -9.40 -28.29 -42.45
C LYS A 153 -10.37 -27.34 -41.77
N LEU A 154 -11.30 -26.79 -42.55
CA LEU A 154 -12.38 -25.93 -42.08
C LEU A 154 -13.72 -26.67 -42.07
N PHE A 155 -14.41 -26.66 -40.94
CA PHE A 155 -15.79 -27.13 -40.82
C PHE A 155 -16.74 -26.00 -40.46
N THR A 156 -17.98 -26.11 -40.95
CA THR A 156 -19.05 -25.14 -40.70
C THR A 156 -20.30 -25.81 -40.17
N MET A 157 -21.08 -25.07 -39.38
CA MET A 157 -22.45 -25.39 -39.04
C MET A 157 -23.24 -24.11 -38.76
N GLY A 158 -24.56 -24.17 -38.89
CA GLY A 158 -25.46 -23.07 -38.54
C GLY A 158 -26.41 -22.68 -39.68
N ALA A 159 -26.92 -21.45 -39.59
CA ALA A 159 -27.81 -20.86 -40.59
C ALA A 159 -27.08 -20.54 -41.90
N ASN A 160 -27.70 -20.87 -43.03
CA ASN A 160 -27.10 -20.76 -44.36
C ASN A 160 -27.98 -20.03 -45.40
N PHE A 161 -28.74 -19.02 -44.97
CA PHE A 161 -29.70 -18.32 -45.83
C PHE A 161 -29.09 -17.61 -47.05
N TYR A 162 -27.82 -17.22 -46.98
CA TYR A 162 -27.10 -16.47 -48.01
C TYR A 162 -25.82 -17.20 -48.48
N GLY A 163 -25.73 -18.51 -48.23
CA GLY A 163 -24.55 -19.30 -48.57
C GLY A 163 -23.36 -19.10 -47.61
N GLN A 164 -23.57 -18.52 -46.42
CA GLN A 164 -22.50 -18.21 -45.46
C GLN A 164 -21.80 -19.44 -44.85
N CYS A 165 -22.36 -20.64 -45.00
CA CYS A 165 -21.66 -21.87 -44.66
C CYS A 165 -20.60 -22.24 -45.70
N GLY A 166 -20.68 -21.73 -46.94
CA GLY A 166 -19.65 -21.98 -47.96
C GLY A 166 -19.68 -23.37 -48.58
N THR A 167 -20.76 -24.13 -48.37
CA THR A 167 -20.90 -25.52 -48.86
C THR A 167 -21.37 -25.63 -50.31
N GLY A 168 -21.59 -24.51 -51.00
CA GLY A 168 -22.16 -24.47 -52.35
C GLY A 168 -23.69 -24.44 -52.40
N GLU A 169 -24.35 -24.59 -51.25
CA GLU A 169 -25.79 -24.51 -51.07
C GLU A 169 -26.20 -23.19 -50.39
N GLU A 170 -27.39 -22.68 -50.69
CA GLU A 170 -27.99 -21.49 -50.09
C GLU A 170 -29.43 -21.79 -49.67
N GLY A 171 -29.90 -21.19 -48.58
CA GLY A 171 -31.27 -21.35 -48.08
C GLY A 171 -31.51 -22.55 -47.18
N VAL A 172 -30.52 -23.46 -47.05
CA VAL A 172 -30.60 -24.68 -46.23
C VAL A 172 -29.55 -24.65 -45.12
N SER A 173 -29.98 -24.48 -43.87
CA SER A 173 -29.10 -24.52 -42.70
C SER A 173 -28.31 -25.83 -42.62
N VAL A 174 -27.04 -25.72 -42.24
CA VAL A 174 -26.11 -26.84 -42.04
C VAL A 174 -26.20 -27.29 -40.58
N LEU A 175 -26.73 -28.48 -40.34
CA LEU A 175 -27.01 -28.98 -38.98
C LEU A 175 -25.79 -29.66 -38.33
N THR A 176 -25.05 -30.44 -39.11
CA THR A 176 -23.86 -31.15 -38.66
C THR A 176 -22.59 -30.49 -39.21
N PRO A 177 -21.46 -30.54 -38.47
CA PRO A 177 -20.20 -29.97 -38.95
C PRO A 177 -19.84 -30.51 -40.33
N THR A 178 -19.84 -29.63 -41.33
CA THR A 178 -19.61 -29.98 -42.74
C THR A 178 -18.33 -29.35 -43.23
N HIS A 179 -17.50 -30.11 -43.95
CA HIS A 179 -16.22 -29.63 -44.47
C HIS A 179 -16.45 -28.57 -45.56
N VAL A 180 -15.71 -27.46 -45.47
CA VAL A 180 -15.73 -26.36 -46.44
C VAL A 180 -14.44 -26.41 -47.24
N ARG A 181 -14.54 -26.60 -48.56
CA ARG A 181 -13.37 -26.67 -49.45
C ARG A 181 -12.83 -25.28 -49.76
N ILE A 182 -11.57 -25.02 -49.44
CA ILE A 182 -10.88 -23.76 -49.70
C ILE A 182 -9.85 -23.95 -50.82
N GLY A 183 -10.04 -23.28 -51.96
CA GLY A 183 -9.14 -23.43 -53.12
C GLY A 183 -9.04 -24.90 -53.58
N GLU A 184 -7.82 -25.41 -53.70
CA GLU A 184 -7.53 -26.83 -53.97
C GLU A 184 -7.35 -27.62 -52.65
N ASP A 185 -8.27 -27.43 -51.69
CA ASP A 185 -8.20 -27.96 -50.32
C ASP A 185 -6.90 -27.55 -49.58
N GLU A 186 -6.52 -26.28 -49.74
CA GLU A 186 -5.34 -25.73 -49.10
C GLU A 186 -5.51 -25.61 -47.56
N PRO A 187 -4.49 -25.93 -46.74
CA PRO A 187 -4.56 -25.77 -45.30
C PRO A 187 -4.84 -24.33 -44.87
N VAL A 188 -5.77 -24.19 -43.93
CA VAL A 188 -6.22 -22.91 -43.37
C VAL A 188 -5.34 -22.48 -42.20
N ALA A 189 -4.94 -21.20 -42.19
CA ALA A 189 -4.16 -20.59 -41.11
C ALA A 189 -5.02 -19.88 -40.06
N ASP A 190 -5.99 -19.07 -40.49
CA ASP A 190 -6.88 -18.30 -39.61
C ASP A 190 -8.29 -18.15 -40.21
N ILE A 191 -9.29 -18.00 -39.35
CA ILE A 191 -10.72 -17.97 -39.70
C ILE A 191 -11.43 -16.80 -39.03
N ALA A 192 -12.41 -16.23 -39.72
CA ALA A 192 -13.31 -15.21 -39.17
C ALA A 192 -14.73 -15.35 -39.73
N ALA A 193 -15.72 -14.96 -38.92
CA ALA A 193 -17.12 -14.98 -39.31
C ALA A 193 -17.79 -13.65 -38.94
N GLY A 194 -18.38 -13.00 -39.95
CA GLY A 194 -19.22 -11.83 -39.79
C GLY A 194 -20.68 -12.22 -39.63
N PHE A 195 -21.59 -11.26 -39.74
CA PHE A 195 -23.02 -11.50 -39.51
C PHE A 195 -23.59 -12.66 -40.35
N GLN A 196 -23.31 -12.62 -41.66
CA GLN A 196 -23.83 -13.54 -42.67
C GLN A 196 -22.78 -13.83 -43.75
N HIS A 197 -21.50 -13.78 -43.39
CA HIS A 197 -20.39 -14.04 -44.30
C HIS A 197 -19.21 -14.68 -43.56
N GLY A 198 -18.41 -15.45 -44.30
CA GLY A 198 -17.20 -16.09 -43.81
C GLY A 198 -15.95 -15.52 -44.47
N LEU A 199 -14.85 -15.59 -43.73
CA LEU A 199 -13.51 -15.22 -44.17
C LEU A 199 -12.52 -16.28 -43.69
N VAL A 200 -11.55 -16.56 -44.53
CA VAL A 200 -10.45 -17.45 -44.20
C VAL A 200 -9.18 -16.95 -44.84
N VAL A 201 -8.05 -17.22 -44.20
CA VAL A 201 -6.73 -17.09 -44.81
C VAL A 201 -6.02 -18.44 -44.76
N THR A 202 -5.45 -18.83 -45.90
CA THR A 202 -4.70 -20.08 -46.03
C THR A 202 -3.26 -19.91 -45.52
N THR A 203 -2.55 -21.03 -45.36
CA THR A 203 -1.14 -21.02 -44.93
C THR A 203 -0.19 -20.35 -45.92
N SER A 204 -0.55 -20.26 -47.21
CA SER A 204 0.18 -19.44 -48.21
C SER A 204 -0.15 -17.94 -48.14
N GLY A 205 -1.14 -17.54 -47.33
CA GLY A 205 -1.55 -16.14 -47.17
C GLY A 205 -2.61 -15.67 -48.18
N ASN A 206 -3.29 -16.60 -48.88
CA ASN A 206 -4.44 -16.27 -49.74
C ASN A 206 -5.71 -16.12 -48.90
N VAL A 207 -6.48 -15.06 -49.16
CA VAL A 207 -7.72 -14.77 -48.44
C VAL A 207 -8.92 -15.19 -49.29
N PHE A 208 -9.85 -15.94 -48.71
CA PHE A 208 -11.12 -16.29 -49.34
C PHE A 208 -12.29 -15.74 -48.53
N SER A 209 -13.35 -15.34 -49.22
CA SER A 209 -14.59 -14.87 -48.60
C SER A 209 -15.82 -15.43 -49.30
N TRP A 210 -16.93 -15.56 -48.56
CA TRP A 210 -18.21 -16.03 -49.07
C TRP A 210 -19.37 -15.62 -48.16
N GLY A 211 -20.59 -15.86 -48.61
CA GLY A 211 -21.85 -15.54 -47.95
C GLY A 211 -22.48 -14.28 -48.53
N LYS A 212 -23.10 -13.48 -47.66
CA LYS A 212 -23.80 -12.26 -48.04
C LYS A 212 -22.81 -11.18 -48.50
N GLY A 213 -23.07 -10.58 -49.67
CA GLY A 213 -22.17 -9.59 -50.29
C GLY A 213 -22.73 -8.20 -50.51
N GLU A 214 -24.02 -7.94 -50.24
CA GLU A 214 -24.72 -6.68 -50.60
C GLU A 214 -24.04 -5.37 -50.16
N ARG A 215 -23.14 -5.43 -49.18
CA ARG A 215 -22.43 -4.29 -48.59
C ARG A 215 -20.94 -4.29 -48.92
N GLY A 216 -20.51 -5.09 -49.88
CA GLY A 216 -19.11 -5.19 -50.29
C GLY A 216 -18.21 -5.94 -49.30
N GLN A 217 -18.75 -6.58 -48.26
CA GLN A 217 -17.97 -7.26 -47.22
C GLN A 217 -17.14 -8.46 -47.71
N LEU A 218 -17.37 -8.92 -48.95
CA LEU A 218 -16.62 -10.01 -49.57
C LEU A 218 -15.32 -9.53 -50.25
N GLY A 219 -15.19 -8.25 -50.60
CA GLY A 219 -13.93 -7.70 -51.12
C GLY A 219 -13.77 -7.71 -52.65
N PHE A 220 -14.75 -8.22 -53.41
CA PHE A 220 -14.66 -8.31 -54.88
C PHE A 220 -16.01 -8.16 -55.61
N GLY A 221 -17.06 -7.67 -54.93
CA GLY A 221 -18.38 -7.47 -55.51
C GLY A 221 -19.47 -7.29 -54.46
N THR A 222 -20.72 -7.11 -54.93
CA THR A 222 -21.89 -6.94 -54.06
C THR A 222 -22.90 -8.10 -54.11
N ALA A 223 -22.61 -9.14 -54.90
CA ALA A 223 -23.45 -10.34 -55.00
C ALA A 223 -23.17 -11.30 -53.84
N ASN A 224 -24.16 -12.13 -53.49
CA ASN A 224 -23.95 -13.23 -52.55
C ASN A 224 -23.15 -14.34 -53.24
N VAL A 225 -22.27 -14.99 -52.49
CA VAL A 225 -21.41 -16.07 -52.99
C VAL A 225 -21.55 -17.26 -52.06
N LYS A 226 -21.95 -18.41 -52.59
CA LYS A 226 -22.24 -19.61 -51.78
C LYS A 226 -21.05 -20.56 -51.61
N THR A 227 -19.94 -20.27 -52.28
CA THR A 227 -18.68 -21.02 -52.19
C THR A 227 -17.53 -20.06 -51.89
N PRO A 228 -16.51 -20.46 -51.12
CA PRO A 228 -15.31 -19.67 -50.90
C PRO A 228 -14.69 -19.17 -52.21
N GLN A 229 -14.50 -17.86 -52.32
CA GLN A 229 -13.89 -17.22 -53.50
C GLN A 229 -12.70 -16.36 -53.07
N GLU A 230 -11.60 -16.44 -53.82
CA GLU A 230 -10.36 -15.72 -53.53
C GLU A 230 -10.55 -14.20 -53.67
N VAL A 231 -10.09 -13.45 -52.68
CA VAL A 231 -10.04 -11.99 -52.70
C VAL A 231 -8.76 -11.55 -53.42
N ILE A 232 -8.83 -11.51 -54.76
CA ILE A 232 -7.67 -11.24 -55.65
C ILE A 232 -6.92 -9.95 -55.27
N ALA A 233 -7.61 -8.94 -54.73
CA ALA A 233 -7.01 -7.68 -54.30
C ALA A 233 -5.96 -7.84 -53.18
N LEU A 234 -5.98 -8.94 -52.43
CA LEU A 234 -5.03 -9.25 -51.34
C LEU A 234 -3.97 -10.27 -51.76
N LYS A 235 -3.95 -10.70 -53.02
CA LYS A 235 -2.99 -11.68 -53.51
C LYS A 235 -1.56 -11.16 -53.35
N ASN A 236 -0.66 -12.04 -52.92
CA ASN A 236 0.76 -11.74 -52.64
C ASN A 236 1.01 -10.71 -51.53
N ARG A 237 0.02 -10.44 -50.66
CA ARG A 237 0.18 -9.54 -49.50
C ARG A 237 0.61 -10.25 -48.21
N ASN A 238 0.82 -11.57 -48.23
CA ASN A 238 1.22 -12.37 -47.07
C ASN A 238 0.31 -12.09 -45.85
N VAL A 239 -1.00 -12.26 -46.05
CA VAL A 239 -1.98 -12.09 -44.97
C VAL A 239 -1.79 -13.20 -43.94
N VAL A 240 -1.80 -12.84 -42.65
CA VAL A 240 -1.60 -13.78 -41.54
C VAL A 240 -2.80 -13.89 -40.61
N SER A 241 -3.68 -12.89 -40.62
CA SER A 241 -4.89 -12.89 -39.80
C SER A 241 -6.04 -12.16 -40.48
N VAL A 242 -7.26 -12.65 -40.26
CA VAL A 242 -8.50 -12.07 -40.76
C VAL A 242 -9.47 -11.84 -39.61
N SER A 243 -10.33 -10.83 -39.76
CA SER A 243 -11.39 -10.56 -38.80
C SER A 243 -12.64 -10.03 -39.51
N ALA A 244 -13.82 -10.24 -38.92
CA ALA A 244 -15.10 -9.91 -39.53
C ALA A 244 -16.07 -9.29 -38.54
N GLY A 245 -16.63 -8.13 -38.91
CA GLY A 245 -17.70 -7.46 -38.18
C GLY A 245 -19.07 -7.79 -38.77
N PHE A 246 -20.04 -6.89 -38.57
CA PHE A 246 -21.41 -7.14 -39.00
C PHE A 246 -21.57 -7.13 -40.53
N ASN A 247 -21.06 -6.08 -41.20
CA ASN A 247 -21.10 -5.93 -42.67
C ASN A 247 -19.74 -5.47 -43.23
N HIS A 248 -18.65 -5.81 -42.53
CA HIS A 248 -17.29 -5.42 -42.89
C HIS A 248 -16.30 -6.51 -42.51
N SER A 249 -15.11 -6.39 -43.07
CA SER A 249 -14.06 -7.41 -43.03
C SER A 249 -12.70 -6.73 -42.93
N SER A 250 -11.75 -7.41 -42.30
CA SER A 250 -10.36 -6.97 -42.18
C SER A 250 -9.37 -8.09 -42.47
N ALA A 251 -8.19 -7.70 -42.94
CA ALA A 251 -7.03 -8.56 -43.11
C ALA A 251 -5.77 -7.84 -42.62
N LEU A 252 -4.92 -8.56 -41.89
CA LEU A 252 -3.64 -8.09 -41.39
C LEU A 252 -2.51 -8.88 -42.03
N THR A 253 -1.55 -8.19 -42.63
CA THR A 253 -0.36 -8.80 -43.22
C THR A 253 0.72 -9.07 -42.18
N LYS A 254 1.66 -9.94 -42.53
CA LYS A 254 2.85 -10.21 -41.69
C LYS A 254 3.66 -8.96 -41.39
N ASP A 255 3.65 -7.99 -42.30
CA ASP A 255 4.38 -6.72 -42.17
C ASP A 255 3.60 -5.66 -41.37
N GLY A 256 2.42 -6.01 -40.83
CA GLY A 256 1.59 -5.12 -40.03
C GLY A 256 0.74 -4.15 -40.84
N GLU A 257 0.51 -4.42 -42.13
CA GLU A 257 -0.43 -3.64 -42.96
C GLU A 257 -1.87 -4.09 -42.70
N LEU A 258 -2.75 -3.15 -42.33
CA LEU A 258 -4.16 -3.40 -42.07
C LEU A 258 -5.02 -3.02 -43.28
N PHE A 259 -5.78 -3.98 -43.82
CA PHE A 259 -6.76 -3.78 -44.88
C PHE A 259 -8.18 -3.88 -44.33
N LEU A 260 -9.07 -2.95 -44.72
CA LEU A 260 -10.49 -2.95 -44.36
C LEU A 260 -11.39 -2.77 -45.59
N TRP A 261 -12.55 -3.44 -45.58
CA TRP A 261 -13.59 -3.29 -46.61
C TRP A 261 -14.99 -3.63 -46.07
N GLY A 262 -16.01 -3.23 -46.82
CA GLY A 262 -17.42 -3.37 -46.50
C GLY A 262 -18.12 -2.05 -46.16
N LYS A 263 -19.32 -2.16 -45.57
CA LYS A 263 -20.04 -1.03 -44.97
C LYS A 263 -19.15 -0.47 -43.86
N LEU A 264 -18.96 0.85 -43.74
CA LEU A 264 -18.20 1.59 -42.70
C LEU A 264 -16.94 2.36 -43.17
N LEU A 265 -16.71 2.54 -44.47
CA LEU A 265 -15.53 3.27 -44.97
C LEU A 265 -15.84 4.50 -45.84
N ASN A 266 -17.11 4.86 -46.00
CA ASN A 266 -17.53 6.04 -46.77
C ASN A 266 -18.59 6.85 -45.99
N PRO A 267 -18.42 8.19 -45.85
CA PRO A 267 -19.45 9.04 -45.29
C PRO A 267 -20.59 9.21 -46.30
N LYS A 268 -21.84 9.14 -45.86
CA LYS A 268 -22.99 9.52 -46.70
C LYS A 268 -22.80 10.98 -47.15
N GLY A 269 -22.74 11.24 -48.46
CA GLY A 269 -22.76 12.62 -48.97
C GLY A 269 -22.02 12.95 -50.28
N LYS A 270 -21.61 11.98 -51.10
CA LYS A 270 -21.20 12.24 -52.49
C LYS A 270 -21.85 11.21 -53.42
N ASP A 271 -22.33 11.69 -54.56
CA ASP A 271 -23.32 11.05 -55.42
C ASP A 271 -22.97 9.64 -55.92
N GLU A 272 -24.02 8.82 -56.02
CA GLU A 272 -24.19 7.58 -56.79
C GLU A 272 -23.29 6.36 -56.50
N SER A 273 -23.50 5.75 -55.34
CA SER A 273 -23.72 4.30 -55.13
C SER A 273 -23.81 4.05 -53.62
N ASN A 274 -24.34 2.91 -53.15
CA ASN A 274 -24.35 2.55 -51.73
C ASN A 274 -22.94 2.72 -51.15
N GLY A 275 -22.66 3.80 -50.40
CA GLY A 275 -21.32 4.23 -49.94
C GLY A 275 -20.57 3.24 -49.04
N ASP A 276 -20.31 2.05 -49.56
CA ASP A 276 -19.68 0.90 -48.96
C ASP A 276 -18.37 0.64 -49.74
N GLN A 277 -17.30 0.23 -49.05
CA GLN A 277 -16.01 -0.01 -49.69
C GLN A 277 -15.97 -1.46 -50.19
N VAL A 278 -16.20 -1.68 -51.48
CA VAL A 278 -16.34 -3.03 -52.04
C VAL A 278 -15.04 -3.81 -52.10
N THR A 279 -13.90 -3.13 -52.23
CA THR A 279 -12.58 -3.76 -52.33
C THR A 279 -11.69 -3.44 -51.13
N PRO A 280 -10.79 -4.35 -50.70
CA PRO A 280 -9.85 -4.11 -49.61
C PRO A 280 -9.09 -2.79 -49.75
N ARG A 281 -9.19 -1.94 -48.73
CA ARG A 281 -8.49 -0.65 -48.65
C ARG A 281 -7.46 -0.68 -47.54
N LEU A 282 -6.23 -0.26 -47.87
CA LEU A 282 -5.16 -0.08 -46.89
C LEU A 282 -5.50 1.08 -45.93
N ILE A 283 -5.43 0.80 -44.63
CA ILE A 283 -5.51 1.80 -43.57
C ILE A 283 -4.11 2.32 -43.30
N LYS A 284 -3.90 3.61 -43.58
CA LYS A 284 -2.61 4.26 -43.37
C LYS A 284 -2.39 4.47 -41.86
N THR A 285 -1.49 3.69 -41.29
CA THR A 285 -0.98 3.85 -39.92
C THR A 285 0.45 4.38 -39.96
N ARG A 286 0.88 5.02 -38.87
CA ARG A 286 2.28 5.49 -38.73
C ARG A 286 3.22 4.32 -38.48
N ASP A 287 2.78 3.38 -37.66
CA ASP A 287 3.53 2.20 -37.23
C ASP A 287 2.76 0.92 -37.60
N ALA A 288 3.46 -0.20 -37.62
CA ALA A 288 2.90 -1.51 -37.94
C ALA A 288 1.78 -1.91 -36.96
N VAL A 289 0.72 -2.54 -37.47
CA VAL A 289 -0.38 -3.05 -36.64
C VAL A 289 -0.02 -4.44 -36.12
N ARG A 290 -0.10 -4.62 -34.79
CA ARG A 290 0.21 -5.90 -34.12
C ARG A 290 -1.01 -6.74 -33.77
N LEU A 291 -2.14 -6.09 -33.46
CA LEU A 291 -3.40 -6.75 -33.12
C LEU A 291 -4.55 -6.03 -33.84
N GLN A 292 -5.50 -6.80 -34.36
CA GLN A 292 -6.75 -6.30 -34.93
C GLN A 292 -7.93 -7.13 -34.40
N GLU A 293 -9.09 -6.52 -34.25
CA GLU A 293 -10.35 -7.24 -34.02
C GLU A 293 -11.53 -6.39 -34.52
N CYS A 294 -12.47 -7.02 -35.22
CA CYS A 294 -13.68 -6.38 -35.73
C CYS A 294 -14.84 -6.60 -34.76
N SER A 295 -15.26 -5.53 -34.10
CA SER A 295 -16.58 -5.44 -33.48
C SER A 295 -17.67 -5.36 -34.56
N HIS A 296 -18.95 -5.35 -34.17
CA HIS A 296 -20.03 -5.31 -35.16
C HIS A 296 -19.99 -4.07 -36.05
N PHE A 297 -19.71 -2.90 -35.48
CA PHE A 297 -19.78 -1.61 -36.19
C PHE A 297 -18.45 -0.87 -36.34
N HIS A 298 -17.37 -1.37 -35.75
CA HIS A 298 -16.04 -0.78 -35.84
C HIS A 298 -14.95 -1.85 -35.76
N THR A 299 -13.75 -1.51 -36.21
CA THR A 299 -12.54 -2.32 -36.05
C THR A 299 -11.62 -1.60 -35.07
N THR A 300 -11.16 -2.32 -34.06
CA THR A 300 -10.15 -1.85 -33.11
C THR A 300 -8.82 -2.51 -33.42
N PHE A 301 -7.74 -1.75 -33.36
CA PHE A 301 -6.40 -2.28 -33.58
C PHE A 301 -5.36 -1.58 -32.71
N ILE A 302 -4.24 -2.26 -32.48
CA ILE A 302 -3.10 -1.75 -31.73
C ILE A 302 -1.88 -1.72 -32.62
N THR A 303 -1.15 -0.61 -32.61
CA THR A 303 0.11 -0.42 -33.33
C THR A 303 1.32 -0.74 -32.44
N GLU A 304 2.48 -0.98 -33.06
CA GLU A 304 3.74 -1.31 -32.37
C GLU A 304 4.24 -0.18 -31.43
N ASP A 305 3.85 1.07 -31.69
CA ASP A 305 4.09 2.21 -30.79
C ASP A 305 3.19 2.22 -29.54
N HIS A 306 2.51 1.10 -29.26
CA HIS A 306 1.64 0.86 -28.11
C HIS A 306 0.46 1.84 -28.03
N ARG A 307 -0.14 2.15 -29.18
CA ARG A 307 -1.37 2.96 -29.27
C ARG A 307 -2.56 2.15 -29.75
N ALA A 308 -3.73 2.44 -29.16
CA ALA A 308 -4.98 1.81 -29.53
C ALA A 308 -5.80 2.75 -30.42
N TRP A 309 -6.34 2.18 -31.51
CA TRP A 309 -7.01 2.91 -32.57
C TRP A 309 -8.34 2.25 -32.92
N VAL A 310 -9.29 3.05 -33.40
CA VAL A 310 -10.58 2.58 -33.90
C VAL A 310 -10.83 3.15 -35.29
N VAL A 311 -11.37 2.34 -36.20
CA VAL A 311 -11.89 2.75 -37.51
C VAL A 311 -13.30 2.21 -37.68
N GLY A 312 -14.20 2.98 -38.27
CA GLY A 312 -15.60 2.62 -38.45
C GLY A 312 -16.53 3.47 -37.62
N ARG A 313 -17.75 2.97 -37.39
CA ARG A 313 -18.83 3.72 -36.77
C ARG A 313 -18.71 3.61 -35.25
N THR A 314 -18.56 4.74 -34.58
CA THR A 314 -18.61 4.79 -33.13
C THR A 314 -20.04 4.52 -32.64
N PRO A 315 -20.22 3.71 -31.58
CA PRO A 315 -21.51 3.45 -30.98
C PRO A 315 -22.16 4.76 -30.49
N SER A 316 -23.46 4.92 -30.77
CA SER A 316 -24.27 5.97 -30.15
C SER A 316 -24.46 5.62 -28.68
N ALA A 317 -24.28 6.58 -27.77
CA ALA A 317 -24.34 6.32 -26.35
C ALA A 317 -25.11 7.40 -25.60
N ARG A 318 -25.63 7.03 -24.44
CA ARG A 318 -26.34 7.93 -23.53
C ARG A 318 -25.42 8.14 -22.32
N LYS A 319 -24.90 9.35 -22.17
CA LYS A 319 -24.02 9.72 -21.05
C LYS A 319 -24.89 10.32 -19.95
N GLU A 320 -25.12 9.55 -18.90
CA GLU A 320 -25.82 10.03 -17.71
C GLU A 320 -24.78 10.74 -16.83
N THR A 321 -25.01 12.03 -16.61
CA THR A 321 -24.32 12.82 -15.58
C THR A 321 -25.33 13.09 -14.45
N ASP A 322 -24.87 13.40 -13.25
CA ASP A 322 -25.74 13.59 -12.07
C ASP A 322 -26.85 14.65 -12.28
N GLU A 323 -26.69 15.55 -13.26
CA GLU A 323 -27.64 16.63 -13.55
C GLU A 323 -28.43 16.45 -14.86
N TYR A 324 -27.88 15.81 -15.90
CA TYR A 324 -28.56 15.65 -17.20
C TYR A 324 -28.12 14.40 -17.97
N VAL A 325 -28.96 14.01 -18.93
CA VAL A 325 -28.68 12.91 -19.86
C VAL A 325 -28.27 13.45 -21.23
N GLU A 326 -26.99 13.29 -21.57
CA GLU A 326 -26.40 13.73 -22.84
C GLU A 326 -26.45 12.59 -23.87
N HIS A 327 -27.03 12.84 -25.04
CA HIS A 327 -27.02 11.89 -26.15
C HIS A 327 -25.77 12.10 -27.01
N VAL A 328 -24.82 11.16 -26.92
CA VAL A 328 -23.64 11.11 -27.77
C VAL A 328 -24.02 10.44 -29.08
N MET A 329 -24.06 11.25 -30.15
CA MET A 329 -24.38 10.77 -31.50
C MET A 329 -23.26 9.87 -32.04
N SER A 330 -23.65 8.92 -32.89
CA SER A 330 -22.73 8.01 -33.57
C SER A 330 -21.95 8.79 -34.64
N GLU A 331 -20.61 8.72 -34.60
CA GLU A 331 -19.73 9.30 -35.61
C GLU A 331 -19.14 8.21 -36.53
N MET A 332 -18.80 8.59 -37.76
CA MET A 332 -18.25 7.68 -38.76
C MET A 332 -16.79 8.04 -39.02
N HIS A 333 -15.85 7.23 -38.53
CA HIS A 333 -14.42 7.48 -38.72
C HIS A 333 -13.88 6.66 -39.88
N THR A 334 -13.59 7.33 -41.00
CA THR A 334 -12.96 6.71 -42.19
C THR A 334 -11.43 6.68 -42.10
N MET A 335 -10.85 7.36 -41.11
CA MET A 335 -9.43 7.35 -40.77
C MET A 335 -9.26 6.86 -39.32
N PRO A 336 -8.11 6.29 -38.96
CA PRO A 336 -7.82 5.86 -37.59
C PRO A 336 -8.07 6.96 -36.55
N PHE A 337 -8.98 6.69 -35.63
CA PHE A 337 -9.25 7.51 -34.46
C PHE A 337 -8.46 6.97 -33.27
N HIS A 338 -7.62 7.82 -32.66
CA HIS A 338 -6.80 7.44 -31.50
C HIS A 338 -7.62 7.44 -30.21
N LEU A 339 -7.46 6.41 -29.39
CA LEU A 339 -8.10 6.36 -28.07
C LEU A 339 -7.27 7.16 -27.04
N ASN A 340 -7.65 8.41 -26.79
CA ASN A 340 -6.88 9.33 -25.92
C ASN A 340 -7.02 9.06 -24.40
N ASN A 341 -8.07 8.36 -23.95
CA ASN A 341 -8.37 8.13 -22.51
C ASN A 341 -7.96 6.72 -22.03
N CYS A 342 -6.78 6.24 -22.41
CA CYS A 342 -6.26 4.94 -21.96
C CYS A 342 -5.48 5.02 -20.62
N GLY A 343 -5.62 6.07 -19.81
CA GLY A 343 -4.73 6.34 -18.66
C GLY A 343 -4.55 5.20 -17.65
N GLU A 344 -5.58 4.37 -17.41
CA GLU A 344 -5.45 3.15 -16.61
C GLU A 344 -5.01 1.91 -17.42
N LEU A 345 -5.27 1.89 -18.72
CA LEU A 345 -4.96 0.79 -19.62
C LEU A 345 -3.54 0.93 -20.16
N LYS A 346 -2.64 0.07 -19.69
CA LYS A 346 -1.31 -0.10 -20.28
C LYS A 346 -1.42 -0.83 -21.61
N VAL A 347 -1.48 -0.09 -22.72
CA VAL A 347 -1.74 -0.64 -24.07
C VAL A 347 -0.65 -1.62 -24.54
N ASP A 348 0.59 -1.44 -24.10
CA ASP A 348 1.74 -2.36 -24.29
C ASP A 348 1.50 -3.74 -23.67
N SER A 349 0.71 -3.80 -22.59
CA SER A 349 0.34 -5.04 -21.91
C SER A 349 -0.85 -5.75 -22.55
N VAL A 350 -1.54 -5.18 -23.54
CA VAL A 350 -2.72 -5.82 -24.16
C VAL A 350 -2.29 -7.02 -25.01
N VAL A 351 -2.87 -8.19 -24.72
CA VAL A 351 -2.64 -9.46 -25.43
C VAL A 351 -3.81 -9.90 -26.28
N LYS A 352 -5.03 -9.45 -25.98
CA LYS A 352 -6.23 -9.82 -26.74
C LYS A 352 -7.20 -8.65 -26.80
N LEU A 353 -7.82 -8.49 -27.96
CA LEU A 353 -8.94 -7.59 -28.19
C LEU A 353 -10.23 -8.41 -28.21
N GLY A 354 -11.29 -7.87 -27.61
CA GLY A 354 -12.60 -8.50 -27.58
C GLY A 354 -13.56 -7.86 -28.58
N LYS A 355 -14.41 -8.70 -29.16
CA LYS A 355 -15.50 -8.33 -30.06
C LYS A 355 -16.77 -7.97 -29.30
N GLY A 356 -17.50 -6.95 -29.76
CA GLY A 356 -18.77 -6.54 -29.16
C GLY A 356 -19.70 -5.81 -30.14
N VAL A 357 -20.94 -5.57 -29.72
CA VAL A 357 -21.93 -4.76 -30.49
C VAL A 357 -21.51 -3.29 -30.46
N ASP A 358 -21.43 -2.73 -29.26
CA ASP A 358 -21.18 -1.31 -29.01
C ASP A 358 -19.93 -1.05 -28.14
N LYS A 359 -19.17 -2.09 -27.80
CA LYS A 359 -17.98 -1.97 -26.95
C LYS A 359 -16.82 -2.74 -27.55
N THR A 360 -15.61 -2.34 -27.20
CA THR A 360 -14.41 -3.17 -27.37
C THR A 360 -13.85 -3.52 -26.01
N ALA A 361 -13.53 -4.79 -25.80
CA ALA A 361 -12.81 -5.22 -24.61
C ALA A 361 -11.30 -5.33 -24.88
N PHE A 362 -10.50 -5.12 -23.85
CA PHE A 362 -9.05 -5.29 -23.87
C PHE A 362 -8.67 -6.23 -22.73
N LEU A 363 -7.85 -7.24 -23.03
CA LEU A 363 -7.28 -8.13 -22.03
C LEU A 363 -5.78 -7.90 -21.94
N THR A 364 -5.28 -7.62 -20.74
CA THR A 364 -3.86 -7.38 -20.47
C THR A 364 -3.13 -8.64 -20.02
N LYS A 365 -1.80 -8.65 -20.11
CA LYS A 365 -0.91 -9.75 -19.66
C LYS A 365 -1.12 -10.13 -18.20
N ASP A 366 -1.47 -9.16 -17.34
CA ASP A 366 -1.76 -9.37 -15.93
C ASP A 366 -3.23 -9.77 -15.66
N GLY A 367 -3.97 -10.15 -16.70
CA GLY A 367 -5.32 -10.69 -16.60
C GLY A 367 -6.42 -9.65 -16.36
N GLN A 368 -6.13 -8.36 -16.53
CA GLN A 368 -7.15 -7.32 -16.36
C GLN A 368 -7.98 -7.17 -17.64
N ALA A 369 -9.29 -7.05 -17.46
CA ALA A 369 -10.23 -6.76 -18.53
C ALA A 369 -10.66 -5.29 -18.47
N PHE A 370 -10.52 -4.59 -19.58
CA PHE A 370 -11.01 -3.23 -19.77
C PHE A 370 -12.05 -3.22 -20.88
N GLU A 371 -12.99 -2.29 -20.81
CA GLU A 371 -13.99 -2.01 -21.83
C GLU A 371 -13.84 -0.57 -22.29
N TRP A 372 -13.91 -0.35 -23.59
CA TRP A 372 -14.04 0.98 -24.17
C TRP A 372 -15.40 1.17 -24.79
N ALA A 373 -16.03 2.29 -24.44
CA ALA A 373 -17.20 2.85 -25.12
C ALA A 373 -17.02 4.36 -25.30
N VAL A 374 -17.69 4.94 -26.29
CA VAL A 374 -17.48 6.34 -26.69
C VAL A 374 -17.93 7.31 -25.61
N ALA A 375 -19.05 7.04 -24.91
CA ALA A 375 -19.53 7.90 -23.83
C ALA A 375 -18.66 7.86 -22.57
N THR A 376 -18.11 6.69 -22.24
CA THR A 376 -17.45 6.43 -20.94
C THR A 376 -15.93 6.38 -21.04
N GLY A 377 -15.37 6.34 -22.25
CA GLY A 377 -13.95 6.09 -22.47
C GLY A 377 -13.56 4.66 -22.11
N VAL A 378 -12.25 4.44 -21.88
CA VAL A 378 -11.74 3.15 -21.40
C VAL A 378 -12.00 3.06 -19.90
N GLN A 379 -12.69 2.02 -19.48
CA GLN A 379 -12.97 1.70 -18.09
C GLN A 379 -12.64 0.24 -17.80
N ARG A 380 -12.52 -0.13 -16.54
CA ARG A 380 -12.43 -1.56 -16.19
C ARG A 380 -13.77 -2.23 -16.43
N ALA A 381 -13.74 -3.49 -16.87
CA ALA A 381 -14.96 -4.26 -17.07
C ALA A 381 -15.77 -4.32 -15.76
N PRO A 382 -17.08 -3.98 -15.76
CA PRO A 382 -17.93 -4.06 -14.58
C PRO A 382 -17.89 -5.46 -13.96
N GLY A 383 -17.90 -5.55 -12.63
CA GLY A 383 -17.76 -6.85 -11.96
C GLY A 383 -16.36 -7.46 -12.03
N THR A 384 -15.34 -6.74 -12.52
CA THR A 384 -13.92 -7.12 -12.30
C THR A 384 -13.25 -6.27 -11.21
N GLN A 385 -13.99 -5.32 -10.63
CA GLN A 385 -13.51 -4.39 -9.60
C GLN A 385 -13.07 -5.12 -8.32
N HIS A 386 -13.79 -6.18 -7.92
CA HIS A 386 -13.46 -7.01 -6.77
C HIS A 386 -12.22 -7.89 -6.99
N LEU A 387 -11.78 -8.11 -8.24
CA LEU A 387 -10.53 -8.81 -8.54
C LEU A 387 -9.29 -7.99 -8.17
N LYS A 388 -9.43 -6.69 -7.85
CA LYS A 388 -8.28 -5.83 -7.48
C LYS A 388 -8.53 -4.85 -6.33
N GLU A 389 -9.35 -5.23 -5.35
CA GLU A 389 -9.49 -4.44 -4.10
C GLU A 389 -8.98 -5.13 -2.85
N GLY A 390 -8.27 -6.26 -2.95
CA GLY A 390 -7.76 -6.92 -1.75
C GLY A 390 -8.84 -7.53 -0.87
N ARG A 391 -10.04 -7.73 -1.42
CA ARG A 391 -11.20 -8.27 -0.71
C ARG A 391 -11.57 -9.64 -1.27
N THR A 392 -10.59 -10.52 -1.42
CA THR A 392 -10.92 -11.93 -1.64
C THR A 392 -11.48 -12.51 -0.34
N PRO A 393 -12.46 -13.43 -0.40
CA PRO A 393 -12.97 -14.10 0.79
C PRO A 393 -11.84 -14.74 1.61
N LEU A 394 -10.82 -15.27 0.95
CA LEU A 394 -9.66 -15.88 1.60
C LEU A 394 -8.82 -14.84 2.35
N LEU A 395 -8.53 -13.69 1.73
CA LEU A 395 -7.78 -12.62 2.37
C LEU A 395 -8.55 -12.04 3.55
N LEU A 396 -9.85 -11.80 3.41
CA LEU A 396 -10.71 -11.35 4.50
C LEU A 396 -10.79 -12.39 5.64
N ALA A 397 -10.86 -13.68 5.31
CA ALA A 397 -10.86 -14.74 6.31
C ALA A 397 -9.53 -14.79 7.08
N CYS A 398 -8.39 -14.71 6.40
CA CYS A 398 -7.07 -14.67 7.04
C CYS A 398 -6.87 -13.38 7.86
N ALA A 399 -7.25 -12.21 7.32
CA ALA A 399 -7.11 -10.92 7.99
C ALA A 399 -7.95 -10.81 9.27
N ASN A 400 -9.14 -11.40 9.27
CA ASN A 400 -10.04 -11.41 10.44
C ASN A 400 -9.90 -12.68 11.30
N ARG A 401 -8.82 -13.46 11.12
CA ARG A 401 -8.52 -14.68 11.90
C ARG A 401 -9.60 -15.79 11.81
N HIS A 402 -10.41 -15.79 10.77
CA HIS A 402 -11.38 -16.87 10.48
C HIS A 402 -10.71 -18.04 9.75
N PHE A 403 -9.74 -18.68 10.41
CA PHE A 403 -8.88 -19.69 9.77
C PHE A 403 -9.62 -20.96 9.33
N GLN A 404 -10.72 -21.33 10.00
CA GLN A 404 -11.57 -22.43 9.52
C GLN A 404 -12.24 -22.09 8.19
N VAL A 405 -12.75 -20.86 8.06
CA VAL A 405 -13.32 -20.35 6.81
C VAL A 405 -12.23 -20.29 5.74
N ALA A 406 -11.03 -19.81 6.09
CA ALA A 406 -9.89 -19.81 5.17
C ALA A 406 -9.55 -21.22 4.65
N ARG A 407 -9.54 -22.24 5.53
CA ARG A 407 -9.36 -23.64 5.11
C ARG A 407 -10.48 -24.15 4.23
N THR A 408 -11.74 -23.82 4.53
CA THR A 408 -12.88 -24.18 3.67
C THR A 408 -12.76 -23.52 2.30
N LEU A 409 -12.37 -22.25 2.23
CA LEU A 409 -12.16 -21.52 0.99
C LEU A 409 -10.99 -22.13 0.18
N LEU A 410 -9.90 -22.49 0.85
CA LEU A 410 -8.79 -23.20 0.24
C LEU A 410 -9.18 -24.59 -0.28
N ALA A 411 -10.08 -25.30 0.40
CA ALA A 411 -10.65 -26.55 -0.09
C ALA A 411 -11.52 -26.38 -1.35
N HIS A 412 -11.97 -25.15 -1.62
CA HIS A 412 -12.70 -24.77 -2.83
C HIS A 412 -11.81 -23.96 -3.81
N ASP A 413 -10.51 -24.24 -3.82
CA ASP A 413 -9.52 -23.66 -4.74
C ASP A 413 -9.48 -22.12 -4.76
N ALA A 414 -9.66 -21.48 -3.60
CA ALA A 414 -9.53 -20.02 -3.49
C ALA A 414 -8.13 -19.52 -3.87
N VAL A 415 -8.09 -18.39 -4.61
CA VAL A 415 -6.87 -17.75 -5.09
C VAL A 415 -6.00 -17.26 -3.93
N VAL A 416 -4.72 -17.66 -3.92
CA VAL A 416 -3.80 -17.46 -2.78
C VAL A 416 -2.83 -16.28 -2.92
N ASP A 417 -2.56 -15.82 -4.13
CA ASP A 417 -1.53 -14.80 -4.46
C ASP A 417 -2.09 -13.36 -4.56
N THR A 418 -3.37 -13.18 -4.24
CA THR A 418 -3.98 -11.84 -4.21
C THR A 418 -3.40 -10.96 -3.11
N LEU A 419 -3.20 -9.67 -3.43
CA LEU A 419 -2.67 -8.66 -2.51
C LEU A 419 -3.74 -7.64 -2.12
N ASP A 420 -3.74 -7.21 -0.86
CA ASP A 420 -4.58 -6.11 -0.40
C ASP A 420 -4.04 -4.72 -0.76
N ARG A 421 -4.78 -3.67 -0.42
CA ARG A 421 -4.37 -2.26 -0.66
C ARG A 421 -3.03 -1.91 0.00
N ARG A 422 -2.61 -2.65 1.03
CA ARG A 422 -1.35 -2.51 1.76
C ARG A 422 -0.24 -3.41 1.20
N GLY A 423 -0.54 -4.18 0.14
CA GLY A 423 0.37 -5.16 -0.45
C GLY A 423 0.53 -6.44 0.36
N ALA A 424 -0.38 -6.74 1.30
CA ALA A 424 -0.36 -7.96 2.11
C ALA A 424 -1.22 -9.07 1.48
N SER A 425 -0.71 -10.30 1.46
CA SER A 425 -1.45 -11.48 0.98
C SER A 425 -2.21 -12.20 2.09
N ALA A 426 -3.01 -13.20 1.72
CA ALA A 426 -3.58 -14.15 2.68
C ALA A 426 -2.50 -14.86 3.51
N LEU A 427 -1.34 -15.17 2.91
CA LEU A 427 -0.18 -15.74 3.61
C LEU A 427 0.42 -14.75 4.61
N PHE A 428 0.58 -13.48 4.25
CA PHE A 428 1.07 -12.44 5.16
C PHE A 428 0.20 -12.34 6.41
N HIS A 429 -1.13 -12.30 6.24
CA HIS A 429 -2.06 -12.24 7.38
C HIS A 429 -2.05 -13.53 8.21
N ALA A 430 -1.99 -14.70 7.56
CA ALA A 430 -1.92 -15.99 8.24
C ALA A 430 -0.60 -16.21 8.99
N CYS A 431 0.52 -15.60 8.57
CA CYS A 431 1.81 -15.77 9.25
C CYS A 431 1.82 -15.15 10.66
N GLY A 432 0.98 -14.14 10.93
CA GLY A 432 0.88 -13.54 12.26
C GLY A 432 0.22 -14.48 13.26
N ASP A 433 -1.02 -14.89 13.00
CA ASP A 433 -1.85 -15.57 14.00
C ASP A 433 -2.42 -16.92 13.54
N GLY A 434 -2.11 -17.33 12.30
CA GLY A 434 -2.66 -18.53 11.70
C GLY A 434 -2.00 -19.81 12.20
N PRO A 435 -2.74 -20.93 12.20
CA PRO A 435 -2.18 -22.23 12.50
C PRO A 435 -1.14 -22.63 11.43
N ILE A 436 -0.06 -23.29 11.86
CA ILE A 436 1.04 -23.70 10.96
C ILE A 436 0.55 -24.52 9.76
N ASP A 437 -0.48 -25.35 9.94
CA ASP A 437 -1.04 -26.17 8.86
C ASP A 437 -1.66 -25.31 7.76
N LEU A 438 -2.34 -24.21 8.10
CA LEU A 438 -2.88 -23.26 7.13
C LEU A 438 -1.76 -22.55 6.37
N VAL A 439 -0.71 -22.13 7.07
CA VAL A 439 0.45 -21.45 6.46
C VAL A 439 1.16 -22.39 5.50
N ARG A 440 1.39 -23.66 5.89
CA ARG A 440 1.94 -24.69 5.00
C ARG A 440 1.05 -24.93 3.80
N GLU A 441 -0.25 -25.02 4.02
CA GLU A 441 -1.24 -25.25 2.97
C GLU A 441 -1.27 -24.09 1.95
N LEU A 442 -1.14 -22.84 2.41
CA LEU A 442 -1.01 -21.66 1.54
C LEU A 442 0.27 -21.69 0.70
N ILE A 443 1.42 -22.01 1.31
CA ILE A 443 2.71 -22.11 0.60
C ILE A 443 2.67 -23.23 -0.44
N VAL A 444 2.13 -24.41 -0.09
CA VAL A 444 1.99 -25.54 -1.03
C VAL A 444 1.10 -25.20 -2.22
N ARG A 445 0.08 -24.34 -2.03
CA ARG A 445 -0.79 -23.85 -3.11
C ARG A 445 -0.19 -22.67 -3.89
N GLY A 446 1.08 -22.31 -3.68
CA GLY A 446 1.80 -21.33 -4.49
C GLY A 446 1.86 -19.92 -3.92
N ALA A 447 1.51 -19.71 -2.66
CA ALA A 447 1.75 -18.41 -2.01
C ALA A 447 3.26 -18.16 -1.82
N ASP A 448 3.72 -16.96 -2.17
CA ASP A 448 5.14 -16.59 -2.13
C ASP A 448 5.65 -16.41 -0.68
N PRO A 449 6.57 -17.27 -0.19
CA PRO A 449 7.13 -17.15 1.15
C PRO A 449 8.14 -15.99 1.31
N PHE A 450 8.53 -15.31 0.21
CA PHE A 450 9.47 -14.19 0.22
C PHE A 450 8.80 -12.82 0.07
N GLN A 451 7.47 -12.80 0.12
CA GLN A 451 6.70 -11.57 -0.07
C GLN A 451 7.04 -10.49 0.98
N ILE A 452 7.13 -9.26 0.50
CA ILE A 452 7.22 -8.04 1.30
C ILE A 452 5.92 -7.24 1.18
N ASN A 453 5.37 -6.81 2.32
CA ASN A 453 4.26 -5.86 2.37
C ASN A 453 4.72 -4.47 1.84
N ARG A 454 3.82 -3.68 1.26
CA ARG A 454 4.16 -2.37 0.67
C ARG A 454 4.03 -1.19 1.64
N GLU A 455 3.25 -1.33 2.70
CA GLU A 455 2.94 -0.24 3.64
C GLU A 455 4.06 0.03 4.65
N TYR A 456 4.76 -1.01 5.11
CA TYR A 456 5.81 -0.97 6.13
C TYR A 456 7.08 -1.73 5.73
N ARG A 457 7.15 -2.21 4.48
CA ARG A 457 8.23 -3.07 3.97
C ARG A 457 8.51 -4.31 4.82
N GLN A 458 7.49 -4.86 5.47
CA GLN A 458 7.63 -6.03 6.35
C GLN A 458 7.67 -7.34 5.57
N THR A 459 8.63 -8.21 5.89
CA THR A 459 8.63 -9.61 5.43
C THR A 459 7.65 -10.46 6.24
N LEU A 460 7.35 -11.67 5.76
CA LEU A 460 6.56 -12.65 6.53
C LEU A 460 7.18 -12.95 7.91
N LEU A 461 8.52 -12.96 7.99
CA LEU A 461 9.25 -13.20 9.24
C LEU A 461 9.00 -12.09 10.25
N HIS A 462 9.04 -10.81 9.84
CA HIS A 462 8.71 -9.68 10.71
C HIS A 462 7.30 -9.83 11.30
N LYS A 463 6.32 -10.22 10.47
CA LYS A 463 4.93 -10.39 10.87
C LYS A 463 4.76 -11.55 11.87
N ALA A 464 5.40 -12.69 11.61
CA ALA A 464 5.35 -13.85 12.50
C ALA A 464 6.02 -13.58 13.85
N CYS A 465 7.16 -12.88 13.84
CA CYS A 465 7.90 -12.52 15.05
C CYS A 465 7.10 -11.54 15.93
N ARG A 466 6.53 -10.48 15.35
CA ARG A 466 5.73 -9.47 16.09
C ARG A 466 4.48 -10.05 16.77
N HIS A 467 3.96 -11.15 16.23
CA HIS A 467 2.78 -11.84 16.75
C HIS A 467 3.11 -13.06 17.62
N ALA A 468 4.39 -13.31 17.91
CA ALA A 468 4.85 -14.44 18.73
C ALA A 468 4.51 -15.84 18.18
N ASN A 469 4.43 -16.02 16.85
CA ASN A 469 4.07 -17.30 16.23
C ASN A 469 5.28 -18.20 15.96
N VAL A 470 5.81 -18.82 17.02
CA VAL A 470 7.02 -19.66 17.00
C VAL A 470 6.99 -20.74 15.91
N PRO A 471 5.92 -21.54 15.73
CA PRO A 471 5.91 -22.58 14.70
C PRO A 471 6.04 -22.03 13.27
N VAL A 472 5.48 -20.86 13.00
CA VAL A 472 5.58 -20.21 11.69
C VAL A 472 6.96 -19.57 11.51
N VAL A 473 7.54 -19.00 12.56
CA VAL A 473 8.93 -18.49 12.54
C VAL A 473 9.91 -19.60 12.16
N GLU A 474 9.85 -20.75 12.84
CA GLU A 474 10.69 -21.91 12.51
C GLU A 474 10.47 -22.38 11.06
N LEU A 475 9.20 -22.43 10.61
CA LEU A 475 8.87 -22.82 9.24
C LEU A 475 9.51 -21.87 8.21
N LEU A 476 9.40 -20.56 8.39
CA LEU A 476 9.95 -19.57 7.48
C LEU A 476 11.48 -19.62 7.44
N LEU A 477 12.14 -19.80 8.59
CA LEU A 477 13.60 -19.96 8.67
C LEU A 477 14.08 -21.21 7.89
N HIS A 478 13.32 -22.31 7.93
CA HIS A 478 13.62 -23.49 7.11
C HIS A 478 13.51 -23.22 5.59
N TYR A 479 12.66 -22.27 5.17
CA TYR A 479 12.56 -21.85 3.77
C TYR A 479 13.69 -20.91 3.34
N GLY A 480 14.56 -20.48 4.25
CA GLY A 480 15.70 -19.61 3.94
C GLY A 480 15.28 -18.18 3.62
N VAL A 481 14.24 -17.66 4.28
CA VAL A 481 13.86 -16.24 4.19
C VAL A 481 15.01 -15.33 4.64
N ASP A 482 15.10 -14.13 4.06
CA ASP A 482 16.11 -13.15 4.45
C ASP A 482 15.89 -12.67 5.88
N THR A 483 16.83 -13.01 6.76
CA THR A 483 16.81 -12.67 8.19
C THR A 483 17.44 -11.30 8.47
N ALA A 484 18.16 -10.73 7.50
CA ALA A 484 18.79 -9.42 7.58
C ALA A 484 17.94 -8.31 6.95
N ALA A 485 16.82 -8.65 6.30
CA ALA A 485 15.87 -7.68 5.78
C ALA A 485 15.40 -6.71 6.88
N VAL A 486 15.25 -5.44 6.51
CA VAL A 486 14.79 -4.37 7.41
C VAL A 486 13.42 -3.84 7.02
N ASP A 487 12.58 -3.54 8.01
CA ASP A 487 11.30 -2.85 7.82
C ASP A 487 11.49 -1.32 7.65
N ASP A 488 10.41 -0.56 7.45
CA ASP A 488 10.50 0.91 7.33
C ASP A 488 10.98 1.60 8.61
N PHE A 489 10.86 0.93 9.75
CA PHE A 489 11.44 1.36 11.03
C PHE A 489 12.92 0.99 11.15
N GLN A 490 13.53 0.49 10.07
CA GLN A 490 14.94 0.08 9.97
C GLN A 490 15.32 -1.09 10.88
N ARG A 491 14.35 -1.86 11.38
CA ARG A 491 14.59 -3.00 12.29
C ARG A 491 14.68 -4.30 11.51
N THR A 492 15.53 -5.21 11.97
CA THR A 492 15.51 -6.62 11.56
C THR A 492 14.35 -7.36 12.21
N ALA A 493 14.06 -8.59 11.77
CA ALA A 493 13.01 -9.41 12.40
C ALA A 493 13.29 -9.66 13.90
N LEU A 494 14.56 -9.89 14.26
CA LEU A 494 14.99 -10.03 15.66
C LEU A 494 14.98 -8.68 16.40
N GLY A 495 15.38 -7.58 15.76
CA GLY A 495 15.27 -6.25 16.39
C GLY A 495 13.82 -5.85 16.66
N GLY A 496 12.89 -6.26 15.80
CA GLY A 496 11.46 -5.98 15.93
C GLY A 496 10.72 -6.87 16.94
N SER A 497 11.20 -8.09 17.25
CA SER A 497 10.60 -8.95 18.27
C SER A 497 10.90 -8.50 19.69
N VAL A 498 12.06 -7.88 19.90
CA VAL A 498 12.54 -7.40 21.21
C VAL A 498 12.07 -5.97 21.52
N ASP A 499 11.46 -5.29 20.54
CA ASP A 499 10.94 -3.93 20.69
C ASP A 499 9.92 -3.83 21.84
N PRO A 500 10.00 -2.81 22.72
CA PRO A 500 9.04 -2.62 23.81
C PRO A 500 7.57 -2.51 23.41
N LEU A 501 7.28 -2.15 22.17
CA LEU A 501 5.92 -2.03 21.64
C LEU A 501 5.43 -3.31 20.93
N ALA A 502 6.25 -4.36 20.88
CA ALA A 502 5.90 -5.65 20.26
C ALA A 502 5.36 -6.67 21.29
N ASN A 503 4.67 -7.71 20.79
CA ASN A 503 4.25 -8.84 21.62
C ASN A 503 5.45 -9.75 21.86
N ARG A 504 6.18 -9.54 22.96
CA ARG A 504 7.46 -10.22 23.23
C ARG A 504 7.28 -11.71 23.50
N SER A 505 8.19 -12.51 22.96
CA SER A 505 8.23 -13.95 23.20
C SER A 505 9.65 -14.48 23.12
N VAL A 506 10.21 -14.83 24.28
CA VAL A 506 11.55 -15.44 24.42
C VAL A 506 11.71 -16.67 23.52
N GLN A 507 10.61 -17.39 23.25
CA GLN A 507 10.62 -18.58 22.39
C GLN A 507 10.85 -18.23 20.91
N VAL A 508 10.32 -17.10 20.43
CA VAL A 508 10.59 -16.61 19.05
C VAL A 508 12.06 -16.26 18.93
N ASP A 509 12.59 -15.50 19.88
CA ASP A 509 13.97 -15.06 19.85
C ASP A 509 14.94 -16.23 20.01
N GLN A 510 14.61 -17.19 20.87
CA GLN A 510 15.35 -18.44 20.98
C GLN A 510 15.36 -19.21 19.66
N ALA A 511 14.23 -19.29 18.96
CA ALA A 511 14.17 -19.92 17.64
C ALA A 511 15.06 -19.17 16.62
N LEU A 512 14.98 -17.84 16.55
CA LEU A 512 15.81 -17.04 15.65
C LEU A 512 17.32 -17.29 15.91
N LEU A 513 17.76 -17.29 17.17
CA LEU A 513 19.15 -17.54 17.56
C LEU A 513 19.60 -18.97 17.25
N GLN A 514 18.75 -19.97 17.47
CA GLN A 514 19.06 -21.38 17.13
C GLN A 514 19.29 -21.61 15.63
N PHE A 515 18.62 -20.84 14.79
CA PHE A 515 18.81 -20.86 13.34
C PHE A 515 19.98 -19.98 12.86
N GLY A 516 20.73 -19.37 13.77
CA GLY A 516 21.93 -18.60 13.47
C GLY A 516 21.66 -17.16 13.01
N VAL A 517 20.51 -16.59 13.35
CA VAL A 517 20.26 -15.15 13.11
C VAL A 517 21.24 -14.33 13.95
N ASN A 518 21.91 -13.37 13.32
CA ASN A 518 22.93 -12.56 13.96
C ASN A 518 22.31 -11.55 14.96
N PRO A 519 22.51 -11.70 16.28
CA PRO A 519 21.99 -10.78 17.30
C PRO A 519 22.72 -9.44 17.38
N ARG A 520 23.81 -9.26 16.63
CA ARG A 520 24.51 -7.98 16.51
C ARG A 520 23.99 -7.10 15.39
N ASN A 521 23.10 -7.63 14.55
CA ASN A 521 22.56 -6.86 13.44
C ASN A 521 21.53 -5.84 13.95
N SER A 522 21.96 -4.59 14.06
CA SER A 522 21.13 -3.44 14.43
C SER A 522 20.22 -2.92 13.31
N GLY A 523 20.20 -3.57 12.14
CA GLY A 523 19.54 -3.02 10.95
C GLY A 523 20.12 -1.65 10.60
N ARG A 524 19.28 -0.60 10.56
CA ARG A 524 19.73 0.81 10.48
C ARG A 524 19.25 1.68 11.64
N THR A 525 18.81 1.09 12.74
CA THR A 525 18.45 1.84 13.97
C THR A 525 19.66 2.25 14.79
N HIS A 526 20.84 1.70 14.48
CA HIS A 526 22.06 1.75 15.30
C HIS A 526 21.93 1.12 16.69
N LYS A 527 20.77 0.56 17.05
CA LYS A 527 20.55 -0.17 18.31
C LYS A 527 20.53 -1.67 18.03
N THR A 528 21.35 -2.41 18.76
CA THR A 528 21.37 -3.87 18.64
C THR A 528 20.24 -4.51 19.46
N PRO A 529 19.77 -5.72 19.10
CA PRO A 529 18.79 -6.46 19.88
C PRO A 529 19.09 -6.55 21.39
N LEU A 530 20.37 -6.69 21.79
CA LEU A 530 20.76 -6.68 23.20
C LEU A 530 20.54 -5.29 23.85
N VAL A 531 20.91 -4.21 23.16
CA VAL A 531 20.67 -2.83 23.64
C VAL A 531 19.17 -2.57 23.76
N THR A 532 18.36 -3.03 22.81
CA THR A 532 16.90 -2.93 22.88
C THR A 532 16.32 -3.75 24.05
N ALA A 533 16.83 -4.96 24.32
CA ALA A 533 16.45 -5.76 25.48
C ALA A 533 16.85 -5.07 26.81
N ALA A 534 18.00 -4.42 26.83
CA ALA A 534 18.50 -3.67 27.98
C ALA A 534 17.65 -2.43 28.27
N GLU A 535 17.28 -1.65 27.24
CA GLU A 535 16.34 -0.52 27.34
C GLU A 535 14.97 -0.96 27.87
N ALA A 536 14.52 -2.12 27.38
CA ALA A 536 13.29 -2.78 27.74
C ALA A 536 13.23 -3.36 29.16
N GLY A 537 14.37 -3.56 29.82
CA GLY A 537 14.46 -4.26 31.10
C GLY A 537 14.19 -5.76 31.01
N ASP A 538 14.38 -6.38 29.85
CA ASP A 538 13.99 -7.77 29.60
C ASP A 538 15.09 -8.73 30.06
N VAL A 539 15.02 -9.13 31.34
CA VAL A 539 16.03 -9.96 32.01
C VAL A 539 16.20 -11.31 31.32
N ASP A 540 15.10 -11.95 30.91
CA ASP A 540 15.11 -13.26 30.26
C ASP A 540 15.76 -13.18 28.88
N MET A 541 15.46 -12.13 28.11
CA MET A 541 16.05 -11.90 26.80
C MET A 541 17.53 -11.56 26.88
N VAL A 542 17.94 -10.74 27.85
CA VAL A 542 19.37 -10.46 28.08
C VAL A 542 20.11 -11.74 28.44
N ALA A 543 19.56 -12.56 29.35
CA ALA A 543 20.15 -13.86 29.70
C ALA A 543 20.22 -14.81 28.49
N LEU A 544 19.22 -14.80 27.62
CA LEU A 544 19.22 -15.56 26.37
C LEU A 544 20.36 -15.10 25.45
N PHE A 545 20.52 -13.79 25.21
CA PHE A 545 21.61 -13.27 24.38
C PHE A 545 22.97 -13.61 24.96
N LEU A 546 23.18 -13.43 26.27
CA LEU A 546 24.43 -13.78 26.94
C LEU A 546 24.79 -15.27 26.83
N ARG A 547 23.79 -16.15 26.70
CA ARG A 547 24.00 -17.59 26.49
C ARG A 547 24.46 -17.92 25.07
N TYR A 548 23.97 -17.22 24.05
CA TYR A 548 24.34 -17.44 22.65
C TYR A 548 25.58 -16.63 22.23
N GLU A 549 25.82 -15.49 22.88
CA GLU A 549 26.98 -14.63 22.69
C GLU A 549 27.75 -14.47 24.01
N PRO A 550 28.60 -15.44 24.38
CA PRO A 550 29.45 -15.31 25.54
C PRO A 550 30.44 -14.15 25.34
N PHE A 551 30.63 -13.35 26.38
CA PHE A 551 31.50 -12.18 26.38
C PHE A 551 32.94 -12.49 25.96
N ARG A 552 33.52 -11.57 25.19
CA ARG A 552 34.95 -11.51 24.84
C ARG A 552 35.43 -10.08 25.00
N GLU A 553 36.72 -9.88 25.31
CA GLU A 553 37.26 -8.54 25.54
C GLU A 553 37.09 -7.60 24.33
N GLU A 554 37.14 -8.15 23.12
CA GLU A 554 36.90 -7.43 21.86
C GLU A 554 35.46 -6.89 21.71
N ASP A 555 34.51 -7.41 22.50
CA ASP A 555 33.09 -7.06 22.44
C ASP A 555 32.67 -6.02 23.50
N GLN A 556 33.64 -5.44 24.22
CA GLN A 556 33.36 -4.52 25.32
C GLN A 556 32.54 -3.29 24.88
N GLU A 557 32.69 -2.81 23.65
CA GLU A 557 31.88 -1.70 23.13
C GLU A 557 30.39 -2.08 23.05
N TYR A 558 30.10 -3.27 22.56
CA TYR A 558 28.74 -3.81 22.41
C TYR A 558 28.06 -4.06 23.77
N PHE A 559 28.74 -4.74 24.69
CA PHE A 559 28.21 -5.00 26.03
C PHE A 559 28.21 -3.75 26.92
N GLY A 560 29.13 -2.82 26.69
CA GLY A 560 29.20 -1.53 27.36
C GLY A 560 28.00 -0.64 27.02
N GLU A 561 27.61 -0.56 25.75
CA GLU A 561 26.42 0.19 25.33
C GLU A 561 25.14 -0.38 25.96
N ALA A 562 24.99 -1.72 26.00
CA ALA A 562 23.87 -2.36 26.66
C ALA A 562 23.86 -2.09 28.18
N LEU A 563 25.03 -2.09 28.82
CA LEU A 563 25.19 -1.77 30.24
C LEU A 563 24.83 -0.31 30.54
N ASP A 564 25.34 0.64 29.75
CA ASP A 564 25.00 2.07 29.86
C ASP A 564 23.51 2.32 29.69
N THR A 565 22.90 1.62 28.72
CA THR A 565 21.46 1.70 28.47
C THR A 565 20.67 1.14 29.66
N ALA A 566 20.98 -0.05 30.16
CA ALA A 566 20.32 -0.65 31.32
C ALA A 566 20.41 0.26 32.57
N CYS A 567 21.57 0.89 32.79
CA CYS A 567 21.78 1.86 33.86
C CYS A 567 20.90 3.11 33.70
N THR A 568 20.77 3.64 32.47
CA THR A 568 19.95 4.82 32.16
C THR A 568 18.47 4.58 32.47
N TYR A 569 17.98 3.36 32.23
CA TYR A 569 16.56 2.99 32.44
C TYR A 569 16.30 2.28 33.77
N ASN A 570 17.27 2.23 34.70
CA ASN A 570 17.08 1.71 36.07
C ASN A 570 16.71 0.20 36.10
N HIS A 571 17.41 -0.62 35.30
CA HIS A 571 17.17 -2.07 35.25
C HIS A 571 18.24 -2.85 36.03
N VAL A 572 18.12 -2.86 37.37
CA VAL A 572 19.09 -3.50 38.30
C VAL A 572 19.48 -4.92 37.89
N GLU A 573 18.51 -5.79 37.62
CA GLU A 573 18.78 -7.20 37.31
C GLU A 573 19.51 -7.38 35.98
N VAL A 574 19.18 -6.56 34.98
CA VAL A 574 19.89 -6.54 33.69
C VAL A 574 21.35 -6.10 33.89
N VAL A 575 21.58 -5.05 34.68
CA VAL A 575 22.93 -4.59 35.03
C VAL A 575 23.72 -5.69 35.74
N GLN A 576 23.11 -6.38 36.70
CA GLN A 576 23.75 -7.53 37.38
C GLN A 576 24.13 -8.64 36.40
N ASN A 577 23.23 -8.99 35.48
CA ASN A 577 23.49 -10.02 34.48
C ASN A 577 24.65 -9.63 33.56
N LEU A 578 24.66 -8.41 33.04
CA LEU A 578 25.73 -7.92 32.15
C LEU A 578 27.10 -7.89 32.86
N LEU A 579 27.16 -7.33 34.07
CA LEU A 579 28.40 -7.30 34.87
C LEU A 579 28.87 -8.72 35.24
N GLY A 580 27.95 -9.60 35.63
CA GLY A 580 28.25 -10.99 35.99
C GLY A 580 28.79 -11.83 34.82
N HIS A 581 28.50 -11.42 33.58
CA HIS A 581 29.01 -12.07 32.36
C HIS A 581 30.25 -11.39 31.78
N GLY A 582 30.88 -10.44 32.48
CA GLY A 582 32.17 -9.88 32.11
C GLY A 582 32.15 -8.48 31.50
N ALA A 583 30.97 -7.86 31.32
CA ALA A 583 30.89 -6.48 30.86
C ALA A 583 31.60 -5.55 31.86
N ARG A 584 32.56 -4.74 31.38
CA ARG A 584 33.32 -3.85 32.26
C ARG A 584 32.60 -2.52 32.49
N ALA A 585 32.43 -2.14 33.75
CA ALA A 585 31.96 -0.83 34.13
C ALA A 585 33.01 0.26 33.83
N THR A 586 32.57 1.42 33.36
CA THR A 586 33.40 2.61 33.11
C THR A 586 32.84 3.83 33.84
N TYR A 587 33.56 4.96 33.86
CA TYR A 587 32.99 6.20 34.40
C TYR A 587 31.71 6.63 33.65
N MET A 588 31.62 6.34 32.35
CA MET A 588 30.39 6.58 31.58
C MET A 588 29.22 5.72 32.06
N THR A 589 29.46 4.48 32.48
CA THR A 589 28.41 3.63 33.08
C THR A 589 27.88 4.19 34.39
N LEU A 590 28.76 4.80 35.20
CA LEU A 590 28.36 5.51 36.43
C LEU A 590 27.53 6.74 36.09
N CYS A 591 27.97 7.56 35.12
CA CYS A 591 27.20 8.70 34.61
C CYS A 591 25.79 8.31 34.13
N ALA A 592 25.68 7.19 33.41
CA ALA A 592 24.39 6.67 32.96
C ALA A 592 23.48 6.25 34.13
N ALA A 593 24.02 5.56 35.15
CA ALA A 593 23.28 5.18 36.35
C ALA A 593 22.84 6.40 37.17
N SER A 594 23.72 7.40 37.31
CA SER A 594 23.43 8.67 37.98
C SER A 594 22.30 9.45 37.32
N ARG A 595 22.16 9.34 35.99
CA ARG A 595 21.01 9.87 35.24
C ARG A 595 19.71 9.11 35.51
N GLY A 596 19.77 7.77 35.56
CA GLY A 596 18.61 6.90 35.76
C GLY A 596 18.04 6.93 37.18
N GLY A 597 18.84 7.29 38.18
CA GLY A 597 18.37 7.49 39.56
C GLY A 597 18.30 6.23 40.42
N ASP A 598 18.98 5.17 39.99
CA ASP A 598 18.98 3.90 40.70
C ASP A 598 20.08 3.85 41.77
N ASN A 599 19.66 3.81 43.03
CA ASN A 599 20.57 3.75 44.18
C ASN A 599 21.44 2.51 44.21
N GLU A 600 20.87 1.36 43.81
CA GLU A 600 21.56 0.09 43.88
C GLU A 600 22.63 0.00 42.80
N ASN A 601 22.30 0.42 41.57
CA ASN A 601 23.25 0.47 40.47
C ASN A 601 24.36 1.50 40.72
N VAL A 602 24.02 2.72 41.18
CA VAL A 602 25.03 3.74 41.54
C VAL A 602 25.96 3.23 42.64
N GLN A 603 25.42 2.66 43.72
CA GLN A 603 26.23 2.14 44.83
C GLN A 603 27.15 0.98 44.39
N LYS A 604 26.69 0.11 43.50
CA LYS A 604 27.51 -0.98 42.94
C LYS A 604 28.62 -0.44 42.05
N LEU A 605 28.29 0.45 41.13
CA LEU A 605 29.26 1.00 40.16
C LEU A 605 30.34 1.83 40.85
N LEU A 606 30.02 2.54 41.93
CA LEU A 606 31.02 3.26 42.75
C LEU A 606 32.10 2.35 43.35
N ARG A 607 31.82 1.04 43.53
CA ARG A 607 32.82 0.06 43.99
C ARG A 607 33.66 -0.52 42.86
N LEU A 608 33.22 -0.37 41.62
CA LEU A 608 33.80 -1.02 40.43
C LEU A 608 34.58 -0.04 39.54
N VAL A 609 34.28 1.26 39.64
CA VAL A 609 34.80 2.31 38.77
C VAL A 609 35.72 3.23 39.54
N ASP A 610 36.83 3.61 38.91
CA ASP A 610 37.72 4.66 39.40
C ASP A 610 37.12 6.04 39.09
N THR A 611 36.61 6.71 40.13
CA THR A 611 35.99 8.04 40.05
C THR A 611 37.01 9.17 39.86
N THR A 612 38.31 8.89 39.97
CA THR A 612 39.37 9.89 39.78
C THR A 612 39.69 10.16 38.30
N GLN A 613 39.21 9.30 37.39
CA GLN A 613 39.37 9.47 35.95
C GLN A 613 38.44 10.56 35.43
N ARG A 614 38.92 11.80 35.45
CA ARG A 614 38.27 12.93 34.78
C ARG A 614 38.24 12.69 33.27
N HIS A 615 37.10 12.19 32.78
CA HIS A 615 36.90 11.99 31.36
C HIS A 615 36.89 13.36 30.65
N ARG A 616 37.51 13.47 29.47
CA ARG A 616 37.52 14.72 28.67
C ARG A 616 36.11 15.19 28.25
N SER A 617 35.08 14.36 28.47
CA SER A 617 33.68 14.69 28.29
C SER A 617 33.16 15.49 29.48
N ARG A 618 33.23 16.81 29.32
CA ARG A 618 32.42 17.92 29.86
C ARG A 618 31.42 17.76 31.05
N ALA A 619 30.82 16.61 31.38
CA ALA A 619 29.83 16.47 32.48
C ALA A 619 30.20 15.37 33.49
N THR A 620 30.10 15.67 34.79
CA THR A 620 30.36 14.71 35.89
C THR A 620 29.14 13.83 36.22
N ALA A 621 29.34 12.72 36.94
CA ALA A 621 28.24 11.90 37.45
C ALA A 621 27.30 12.71 38.37
N LEU A 622 27.86 13.60 39.20
CA LEU A 622 27.10 14.55 40.02
C LEU A 622 26.28 15.52 39.16
N ASP A 623 26.87 16.10 38.10
CA ASP A 623 26.14 17.02 37.20
C ASP A 623 24.91 16.36 36.57
N LEU A 624 25.04 15.10 36.15
CA LEU A 624 23.90 14.36 35.59
C LEU A 624 22.86 14.04 36.65
N ALA A 625 23.27 13.55 37.83
CA ALA A 625 22.33 13.28 38.93
C ALA A 625 21.55 14.54 39.33
N THR A 626 22.22 15.69 39.40
CA THR A 626 21.61 16.98 39.75
C THR A 626 20.71 17.52 38.65
N THR A 627 21.09 17.39 37.38
CA THR A 627 20.28 17.82 36.23
C THR A 627 18.97 17.05 36.11
N PHE A 628 18.96 15.76 36.46
CA PHE A 628 17.79 14.88 36.39
C PHE A 628 17.05 14.72 37.74
N GLY A 629 17.49 15.41 38.80
CA GLY A 629 16.78 15.44 40.08
C GLY A 629 16.88 14.14 40.88
N GLN A 630 17.95 13.38 40.69
CA GLN A 630 18.13 12.05 41.28
C GLN A 630 18.71 12.16 42.70
N THR A 631 17.89 12.60 43.65
CA THR A 631 18.29 12.95 45.03
C THR A 631 19.10 11.85 45.72
N SER A 632 18.71 10.59 45.54
CA SER A 632 19.40 9.49 46.23
C SER A 632 20.76 9.14 45.58
N ALA A 633 20.90 9.30 44.26
CA ALA A 633 22.19 9.20 43.58
C ALA A 633 23.14 10.32 44.02
N ILE A 634 22.64 11.55 44.17
CA ILE A 634 23.40 12.70 44.70
C ILE A 634 23.96 12.36 46.09
N LYS A 635 23.13 11.86 47.02
CA LYS A 635 23.58 11.47 48.38
C LYS A 635 24.69 10.43 48.34
N LEU A 636 24.59 9.42 47.47
CA LEU A 636 25.59 8.37 47.34
C LEU A 636 26.91 8.87 46.75
N LEU A 637 26.86 9.73 45.74
CA LEU A 637 28.05 10.33 45.11
C LEU A 637 28.82 11.21 46.09
N LEU A 638 28.11 12.08 46.83
CA LEU A 638 28.71 12.96 47.84
C LEU A 638 29.30 12.16 49.01
N ALA A 639 28.60 11.11 49.47
CA ALA A 639 29.13 10.21 50.51
C ALA A 639 30.40 9.46 50.06
N ASN A 640 30.62 9.31 48.76
CA ASN A 640 31.81 8.69 48.19
C ASN A 640 32.92 9.71 47.85
N GLY A 641 32.81 10.95 48.33
CA GLY A 641 33.86 11.97 48.25
C GLY A 641 33.90 12.75 46.94
N GLU A 642 32.83 12.76 46.13
CA GLU A 642 32.73 13.72 45.03
C GLU A 642 32.65 15.16 45.56
N ASP A 643 33.33 16.08 44.88
CA ASP A 643 33.35 17.49 45.25
C ASP A 643 32.01 18.14 44.88
N VAL A 644 31.26 18.56 45.90
CA VAL A 644 29.94 19.21 45.77
C VAL A 644 30.00 20.52 44.95
N ASN A 645 31.17 21.17 44.92
CA ASN A 645 31.40 22.43 44.23
C ASN A 645 32.20 22.25 42.92
N ALA A 646 32.29 21.02 42.41
CA ALA A 646 32.92 20.76 41.12
C ALA A 646 32.22 21.55 40.01
N GLN A 647 33.01 22.28 39.22
CA GLN A 647 32.52 23.03 38.07
C GLN A 647 32.67 22.20 36.78
N SER A 648 31.60 22.19 36.00
CA SER A 648 31.58 21.61 34.66
C SER A 648 32.37 22.50 33.68
N TRP A 649 32.44 22.09 32.42
CA TRP A 649 33.16 22.78 31.35
C TRP A 649 32.73 24.22 31.05
N ASN A 650 31.53 24.62 31.45
CA ASN A 650 31.00 25.98 31.30
C ASN A 650 31.04 26.76 32.64
N GLY A 651 31.81 26.27 33.61
CA GLY A 651 31.87 26.83 34.96
C GLY A 651 30.69 26.47 35.86
N SER A 652 29.70 25.69 35.39
CA SER A 652 28.50 25.44 36.19
C SER A 652 28.69 24.41 37.29
N THR A 653 28.12 24.62 38.47
CA THR A 653 28.09 23.63 39.56
C THR A 653 26.85 22.74 39.49
N GLY A 654 26.87 21.60 40.20
CA GLY A 654 25.69 20.75 40.35
C GLY A 654 24.49 21.49 40.96
N LEU A 655 24.74 22.45 41.87
CA LEU A 655 23.70 23.30 42.47
C LEU A 655 22.99 24.17 41.44
N GLN A 656 23.73 24.79 40.52
CA GLN A 656 23.14 25.58 39.43
C GLN A 656 22.37 24.71 38.44
N SER A 657 22.86 23.50 38.16
CA SER A 657 22.17 22.54 37.29
C SER A 657 20.84 22.08 37.90
N ALA A 658 20.83 21.72 39.19
CA ALA A 658 19.60 21.38 39.92
C ALA A 658 18.63 22.57 40.01
N ALA A 659 19.15 23.79 40.22
CA ALA A 659 18.35 25.01 40.28
C ALA A 659 17.68 25.32 38.92
N ARG A 660 18.42 25.16 37.81
CA ARG A 660 17.91 25.34 36.45
C ARG A 660 16.84 24.31 36.06
N SER A 661 16.97 23.08 36.53
CA SER A 661 15.96 22.03 36.31
C SER A 661 14.79 22.11 37.30
N GLY A 662 14.85 22.98 38.32
CA GLY A 662 13.78 23.19 39.30
C GLY A 662 13.66 22.11 40.37
N HIS A 663 14.69 21.28 40.58
CA HIS A 663 14.66 20.14 41.50
C HIS A 663 14.94 20.54 42.95
N ALA A 664 13.92 21.04 43.65
CA ALA A 664 14.04 21.58 45.02
C ALA A 664 14.70 20.63 46.02
N GLU A 665 14.31 19.35 46.05
CA GLU A 665 14.89 18.36 46.97
C GLU A 665 16.39 18.13 46.69
N SER A 666 16.79 18.12 45.41
CA SER A 666 18.20 18.00 45.03
C SER A 666 19.00 19.24 45.45
N VAL A 667 18.41 20.44 45.36
CA VAL A 667 19.01 21.68 45.84
C VAL A 667 19.21 21.66 47.36
N GLU A 668 18.18 21.25 48.11
CA GLU A 668 18.28 21.12 49.58
C GLU A 668 19.41 20.16 49.98
N VAL A 669 19.48 18.99 49.34
CA VAL A 669 20.52 17.99 49.63
C VAL A 669 21.92 18.51 49.30
N LEU A 670 22.10 19.21 48.19
CA LEU A 670 23.39 19.81 47.84
C LEU A 670 23.83 20.86 48.86
N LEU A 671 22.90 21.72 49.31
CA LEU A 671 23.15 22.75 50.31
C LEU A 671 23.49 22.14 51.68
N GLU A 672 22.77 21.09 52.10
CA GLU A 672 23.07 20.31 53.32
C GLU A 672 24.49 19.72 53.31
N HIS A 673 25.02 19.40 52.14
CA HIS A 673 26.37 18.85 51.95
C HIS A 673 27.42 19.93 51.63
N GLY A 674 27.10 21.21 51.82
CA GLY A 674 28.06 22.32 51.73
C GLY A 674 28.28 22.89 50.32
N ALA A 675 27.30 22.76 49.42
CA ALA A 675 27.33 23.48 48.15
C ALA A 675 27.35 25.00 48.39
N ASP A 676 28.25 25.72 47.71
CA ASP A 676 28.33 27.18 47.79
C ASP A 676 27.30 27.81 46.81
N PRO A 677 26.25 28.49 47.31
CA PRO A 677 25.23 29.09 46.46
C PRO A 677 25.71 30.30 45.66
N ASN A 678 26.87 30.87 45.99
CA ASN A 678 27.40 32.09 45.39
C ASN A 678 28.39 31.82 44.26
N LEU A 679 28.72 30.57 43.98
CA LEU A 679 29.49 30.22 42.79
C LEU A 679 28.71 30.59 41.53
N THR A 680 29.42 31.08 40.53
CA THR A 680 28.88 31.53 39.25
C THR A 680 29.46 30.72 38.10
N ASP A 681 28.67 30.55 37.04
CA ASP A 681 29.14 29.91 35.81
C ASP A 681 29.97 30.87 34.94
N GLU A 682 30.42 30.42 33.75
CA GLU A 682 31.20 31.26 32.81
C GLU A 682 30.47 32.54 32.36
N LYS A 683 29.14 32.62 32.53
CA LYS A 683 28.33 33.81 32.23
C LYS A 683 28.10 34.68 33.48
N GLY A 684 28.69 34.33 34.61
CA GLY A 684 28.44 34.98 35.89
C GLY A 684 27.08 34.62 36.51
N MET A 685 26.38 33.60 36.01
CA MET A 685 25.05 33.27 36.53
C MET A 685 25.15 32.48 37.83
N SER A 686 24.49 32.95 38.89
CA SER A 686 24.39 32.24 40.17
C SER A 686 23.28 31.17 40.17
N ALA A 687 23.26 30.30 41.18
CA ALA A 687 22.18 29.32 41.33
C ALA A 687 20.79 30.00 41.44
N LEU A 688 20.73 31.17 42.10
CA LEU A 688 19.51 31.96 42.26
C LEU A 688 18.98 32.48 40.91
N MET A 689 19.88 32.90 40.02
CA MET A 689 19.56 33.34 38.67
C MET A 689 19.03 32.18 37.80
N HIS A 690 19.62 31.00 37.91
CA HIS A 690 19.10 29.79 37.24
C HIS A 690 17.73 29.35 37.79
N ALA A 691 17.51 29.46 39.10
CA ALA A 691 16.22 29.18 39.74
C ALA A 691 15.12 30.15 39.28
N ALA A 692 15.47 31.43 39.09
CA ALA A 692 14.57 32.43 38.52
C ALA A 692 14.20 32.13 37.07
N CYS A 693 15.13 31.60 36.27
CA CYS A 693 14.85 31.11 34.92
C CYS A 693 13.88 29.91 34.91
N ALA A 694 14.01 29.01 35.90
CA ALA A 694 13.19 27.80 36.03
C ALA A 694 11.79 28.03 36.63
N ASN A 695 11.47 29.25 37.08
CA ASN A 695 10.25 29.60 37.81
C ASN A 695 9.98 28.70 39.05
N SER A 696 11.03 28.28 39.76
CA SER A 696 10.89 27.37 40.91
C SER A 696 10.99 28.11 42.24
N LEU A 697 9.85 28.56 42.78
CA LEU A 697 9.79 29.30 44.04
C LEU A 697 10.38 28.53 45.23
N ALA A 698 10.21 27.20 45.26
CA ALA A 698 10.79 26.35 46.30
C ALA A 698 12.33 26.39 46.30
N VAL A 699 12.94 26.31 45.10
CA VAL A 699 14.40 26.43 44.94
C VAL A 699 14.88 27.82 45.35
N VAL A 700 14.18 28.89 44.95
CA VAL A 700 14.52 30.27 45.31
C VAL A 700 14.50 30.46 46.84
N ARG A 701 13.48 29.92 47.53
CA ARG A 701 13.40 29.93 49.00
C ARG A 701 14.59 29.23 49.64
N ALA A 702 14.94 28.03 49.17
CA ALA A 702 16.07 27.26 49.69
C ALA A 702 17.41 27.99 49.50
N LEU A 703 17.63 28.59 48.32
CA LEU A 703 18.86 29.31 47.98
C LEU A 703 19.03 30.59 48.79
N VAL A 704 17.96 31.39 48.97
CA VAL A 704 18.03 32.61 49.80
C VAL A 704 18.21 32.27 51.28
N ALA A 705 17.52 31.23 51.77
CA ALA A 705 17.72 30.75 53.14
C ALA A 705 19.17 30.30 53.41
N SER A 706 19.88 29.87 52.36
CA SER A 706 21.28 29.46 52.42
C SER A 706 22.28 30.58 52.13
N GLY A 707 21.81 31.84 52.06
CA GLY A 707 22.67 33.02 51.95
C GLY A 707 22.98 33.51 50.54
N SER A 708 22.20 33.11 49.52
CA SER A 708 22.32 33.70 48.17
C SER A 708 21.97 35.19 48.20
N ASN A 709 22.80 36.03 47.59
CA ASN A 709 22.49 37.45 47.45
C ASN A 709 21.49 37.70 46.31
N VAL A 710 20.34 38.29 46.65
CA VAL A 710 19.25 38.61 45.71
C VAL A 710 19.64 39.63 44.64
N ASN A 711 20.70 40.41 44.89
CA ASN A 711 21.16 41.51 44.04
C ASN A 711 22.48 41.22 43.31
N ASP A 712 22.97 39.97 43.33
CA ASP A 712 24.13 39.61 42.50
C ASP A 712 23.81 39.80 41.01
N GLN A 713 24.85 40.10 40.23
CA GLN A 713 24.76 40.37 38.81
C GLN A 713 25.59 39.37 38.00
N SER A 714 25.05 38.94 36.87
CA SER A 714 25.78 38.15 35.87
C SER A 714 26.81 39.01 35.13
N GLN A 715 27.62 38.41 34.24
CA GLN A 715 28.53 39.16 33.38
C GLN A 715 27.81 40.14 32.44
N GLU A 716 26.54 39.87 32.13
CA GLU A 716 25.68 40.78 31.35
C GLU A 716 24.88 41.75 32.25
N GLU A 717 25.27 41.84 33.54
CA GLU A 717 24.69 42.72 34.55
C GLU A 717 23.23 42.36 34.94
N PHE A 718 22.76 41.16 34.59
CA PHE A 718 21.42 40.69 34.96
C PHE A 718 21.36 40.20 36.41
N THR A 719 20.34 40.65 37.16
CA THR A 719 19.98 40.10 38.48
C THR A 719 18.99 38.95 38.34
N ALA A 720 18.78 38.20 39.42
CA ALA A 720 17.71 37.19 39.46
C ALA A 720 16.32 37.79 39.17
N LEU A 721 16.09 39.06 39.57
CA LEU A 721 14.85 39.78 39.28
C LEU A 721 14.69 40.07 37.78
N HIS A 722 15.76 40.51 37.09
CA HIS A 722 15.74 40.70 35.63
C HIS A 722 15.38 39.40 34.90
N ILE A 723 15.97 38.28 35.32
CA ILE A 723 15.72 36.97 34.72
C ILE A 723 14.29 36.51 34.98
N ALA A 724 13.79 36.65 36.22
CA ALA A 724 12.41 36.31 36.55
C ALA A 724 11.41 37.10 35.69
N ALA A 725 11.68 38.39 35.46
CA ALA A 725 10.87 39.23 34.59
C ALA A 725 10.89 38.76 33.13
N MET A 726 12.09 38.49 32.57
CA MET A 726 12.25 38.00 31.19
C MET A 726 11.56 36.65 30.94
N HIS A 727 11.53 35.78 31.95
CA HIS A 727 10.94 34.44 31.87
C HIS A 727 9.50 34.36 32.40
N HIS A 728 8.84 35.49 32.66
CA HIS A 728 7.45 35.55 33.16
C HIS A 728 7.23 34.77 34.47
N SER A 729 8.24 34.73 35.33
CA SER A 729 8.25 34.00 36.61
C SER A 729 7.72 34.87 37.74
N TYR A 730 6.42 35.18 37.69
CA TYR A 730 5.79 36.23 38.51
C TYR A 730 5.90 35.96 40.03
N ASP A 731 5.65 34.74 40.47
CA ASP A 731 5.72 34.38 41.90
C ASP A 731 7.15 34.47 42.45
N VAL A 732 8.13 34.12 41.63
CA VAL A 732 9.55 34.28 41.97
C VAL A 732 9.92 35.75 42.04
N ALA A 733 9.48 36.56 41.07
CA ALA A 733 9.74 38.00 41.08
C ALA A 733 9.12 38.70 42.30
N LEU A 734 7.89 38.34 42.69
CA LEU A 734 7.25 38.85 43.90
C LEU A 734 8.10 38.55 45.13
N TYR A 735 8.50 37.29 45.26
CA TYR A 735 9.24 36.83 46.42
C TYR A 735 10.64 37.47 46.50
N LEU A 736 11.32 37.66 45.37
CA LEU A 736 12.59 38.38 45.33
C LEU A 736 12.43 39.85 45.77
N LEU A 737 11.34 40.52 45.38
CA LEU A 737 11.05 41.89 45.81
C LEU A 737 10.73 41.97 47.32
N GLU A 738 10.00 41.00 47.87
CA GLU A 738 9.76 40.89 49.31
C GLU A 738 11.06 40.74 50.11
N LEU A 739 12.06 40.09 49.51
CA LEU A 739 13.40 39.90 50.08
C LEU A 739 14.34 41.10 49.85
N GLY A 740 13.86 42.19 49.24
CA GLY A 740 14.63 43.41 49.02
C GLY A 740 15.50 43.42 47.76
N ALA A 741 15.10 42.69 46.70
CA ALA A 741 15.72 42.82 45.39
C ALA A 741 15.59 44.27 44.86
N ASP A 742 16.72 44.84 44.41
CA ASP A 742 16.79 46.20 43.89
C ASP A 742 16.28 46.26 42.45
N LEU A 743 15.22 47.05 42.27
CA LEU A 743 14.54 47.26 40.99
C LEU A 743 15.29 48.24 40.08
N HIS A 744 16.30 48.95 40.60
CA HIS A 744 17.01 50.00 39.88
C HIS A 744 18.37 49.58 39.32
N VAL A 745 18.74 48.31 39.52
CA VAL A 745 19.95 47.73 38.93
C VAL A 745 19.85 47.80 37.40
N ARG A 746 20.91 48.25 36.72
CA ARG A 746 20.93 48.41 35.26
C ARG A 746 21.54 47.17 34.61
N ASP A 747 21.04 46.81 33.42
CA ASP A 747 21.62 45.78 32.55
C ASP A 747 22.34 46.39 31.34
N HIS A 748 23.15 45.56 30.66
CA HIS A 748 24.02 45.99 29.56
C HIS A 748 23.37 45.82 28.16
N VAL A 749 22.28 45.05 28.05
CA VAL A 749 21.59 44.69 26.81
C VAL A 749 20.27 45.45 26.69
N ALA A 750 20.30 46.57 25.95
CA ALA A 750 19.13 47.34 25.51
C ALA A 750 18.03 47.60 26.58
N PRO A 751 17.95 48.81 27.16
CA PRO A 751 17.07 49.14 28.30
C PRO A 751 15.56 48.96 28.06
N HIS A 752 15.12 48.46 26.91
CA HIS A 752 13.71 48.40 26.53
C HIS A 752 13.07 47.03 26.81
N SER A 753 13.77 45.90 26.62
CA SER A 753 13.17 44.57 26.76
C SER A 753 13.00 44.12 28.22
N THR A 754 14.01 44.37 29.05
CA THR A 754 14.00 43.98 30.47
C THR A 754 13.06 44.88 31.25
N ILE A 755 13.03 46.18 30.92
CA ILE A 755 12.11 47.13 31.55
C ILE A 755 10.65 46.88 31.12
N GLU A 756 10.38 46.51 29.87
CA GLU A 756 9.03 46.08 29.43
C GLU A 756 8.58 44.79 30.16
N ALA A 757 9.49 43.83 30.35
CA ALA A 757 9.23 42.62 31.10
C ALA A 757 9.01 42.89 32.61
N MET A 758 9.78 43.81 33.20
CA MET A 758 9.61 44.27 34.58
C MET A 758 8.29 45.03 34.77
N ALA A 759 7.88 45.86 33.80
CA ALA A 759 6.58 46.54 33.80
C ALA A 759 5.41 45.55 33.73
N ARG A 760 5.50 44.51 32.88
CA ARG A 760 4.51 43.42 32.84
C ARG A 760 4.45 42.62 34.13
N THR A 761 5.62 42.35 34.73
CA THR A 761 5.71 41.66 36.02
C THR A 761 5.06 42.50 37.12
N ALA A 762 5.42 43.78 37.23
CA ALA A 762 4.80 44.72 38.17
C ALA A 762 3.27 44.83 38.00
N TRP A 763 2.76 44.72 36.77
CA TRP A 763 1.32 44.71 36.49
C TRP A 763 0.62 43.40 36.92
N VAL A 764 1.23 42.23 36.69
CA VAL A 764 0.69 40.94 37.17
C VAL A 764 0.67 40.90 38.71
N LEU A 765 1.65 41.50 39.38
CA LEU A 765 1.68 41.65 40.84
C LEU A 765 0.53 42.52 41.39
N ILE A 766 0.02 43.46 40.59
CA ILE A 766 -1.13 44.32 40.94
C ILE A 766 -2.46 43.56 40.78
N ILE A 767 -2.60 42.70 39.75
CA ILE A 767 -3.88 42.09 39.37
C ILE A 767 -4.12 40.68 39.95
N HIS A 768 -3.08 39.86 40.12
CA HIS A 768 -3.25 38.43 40.46
C HIS A 768 -3.09 38.05 41.93
N GLY A 769 -3.08 39.02 42.85
CA GLY A 769 -3.52 38.82 44.23
C GLY A 769 -3.12 37.50 44.88
N ALA A 770 -1.83 37.29 45.13
CA ALA A 770 -1.41 36.38 46.20
C ALA A 770 -1.99 36.96 47.51
N THR A 771 -2.70 36.14 48.27
CA THR A 771 -3.40 36.50 49.50
C THR A 771 -2.53 37.36 50.43
N PHE A 772 -3.10 38.49 50.83
CA PHE A 772 -2.43 39.67 51.37
C PHE A 772 -2.02 39.50 52.83
N ASP A 773 -0.71 39.46 53.11
CA ASP A 773 -0.18 39.77 54.43
C ASP A 773 0.42 41.21 54.45
N ALA A 774 0.55 41.78 55.65
CA ALA A 774 1.07 43.13 55.85
C ALA A 774 2.59 43.28 55.56
N THR A 775 3.31 42.18 55.31
CA THR A 775 4.76 42.18 55.10
C THR A 775 5.15 42.53 53.66
N SER A 776 4.23 42.37 52.69
CA SER A 776 4.44 42.68 51.27
C SER A 776 4.30 44.17 50.85
N LEU A 777 3.99 45.08 51.78
CA LEU A 777 3.70 46.51 51.50
C LEU A 777 4.85 47.32 50.85
N PRO A 778 6.13 47.14 51.23
CA PRO A 778 7.25 47.88 50.63
C PRO A 778 7.49 47.53 49.16
N ALA A 779 7.41 46.22 48.82
CA ALA A 779 7.60 45.72 47.46
C ALA A 779 6.55 46.31 46.48
N ARG A 780 5.30 46.43 46.94
CA ARG A 780 4.20 47.03 46.17
C ARG A 780 4.43 48.51 45.87
N THR A 781 4.87 49.25 46.87
CA THR A 781 5.12 50.69 46.74
C THR A 781 6.26 50.95 45.76
N ALA A 782 7.30 50.11 45.79
CA ALA A 782 8.43 50.17 44.85
C ALA A 782 8.02 49.81 43.40
N ALA A 783 7.25 48.74 43.20
CA ALA A 783 6.80 48.31 41.87
C ALA A 783 5.89 49.36 41.18
N VAL A 784 5.01 49.98 41.96
CA VAL A 784 4.11 51.04 41.50
C VAL A 784 4.87 52.34 41.22
N ALA A 785 5.77 52.74 42.12
CA ALA A 785 6.61 53.91 41.91
C ALA A 785 7.47 53.76 40.64
N PHE A 786 7.97 52.57 40.36
CA PHE A 786 8.70 52.26 39.14
C PHE A 786 7.83 52.30 37.89
N LEU A 787 6.64 51.68 37.90
CA LEU A 787 5.69 51.75 36.77
C LEU A 787 5.34 53.20 36.41
N VAL A 788 5.08 54.03 37.43
CA VAL A 788 4.79 55.46 37.27
C VAL A 788 6.01 56.22 36.73
N GLN A 789 7.19 56.03 37.31
CA GLN A 789 8.42 56.68 36.84
C GLN A 789 8.81 56.24 35.42
N TRP A 790 8.65 54.96 35.09
CA TRP A 790 8.90 54.42 33.75
C TRP A 790 7.93 55.00 32.73
N TRP A 791 6.62 54.98 33.02
CA TRP A 791 5.60 55.54 32.14
C TRP A 791 5.86 57.03 31.86
N ILE A 792 6.26 57.80 32.89
CA ILE A 792 6.65 59.21 32.74
C ILE A 792 7.89 59.32 31.82
N ARG A 793 8.91 58.49 32.03
CA ARG A 793 10.19 58.56 31.30
C ARG A 793 10.07 58.16 29.83
N GLU A 794 9.32 57.11 29.50
CA GLU A 794 9.13 56.68 28.10
C GLU A 794 8.18 57.58 27.32
N ARG A 795 7.19 58.17 28.00
CA ARG A 795 6.36 59.25 27.44
C ARG A 795 7.22 60.44 27.02
N ASP A 796 8.23 60.81 27.81
CA ASP A 796 9.09 61.97 27.55
C ASP A 796 10.20 61.70 26.51
N ASN A 797 10.64 60.45 26.32
CA ASN A 797 11.65 60.06 25.34
C ASN A 797 11.10 59.83 23.91
N GLY A 798 9.79 59.93 23.69
CA GLY A 798 9.16 59.77 22.37
C GLY A 798 9.23 58.34 21.79
N GLN A 799 9.69 57.37 22.57
CA GLN A 799 9.70 55.95 22.25
C GLN A 799 8.66 55.20 23.08
N ALA A 800 7.41 55.67 23.07
CA ALA A 800 6.31 54.86 23.55
C ALA A 800 6.17 53.62 22.63
N LEU A 801 6.71 52.48 23.05
CA LEU A 801 6.43 51.18 22.46
C LEU A 801 4.91 50.96 22.50
N SER A 802 4.33 50.62 21.35
CA SER A 802 2.92 50.32 21.13
C SER A 802 2.43 49.04 21.82
N CYS A 803 2.96 48.69 22.99
CA CYS A 803 2.90 47.34 23.56
C CYS A 803 2.21 47.25 24.93
N VAL A 804 1.78 48.37 25.52
CA VAL A 804 0.94 48.38 26.73
C VAL A 804 -0.23 49.35 26.50
N PRO A 805 -1.49 48.87 26.39
CA PRO A 805 -2.65 49.73 26.15
C PRO A 805 -2.81 50.81 27.24
N LEU A 806 -3.26 52.01 26.89
CA LEU A 806 -3.46 53.11 27.86
C LEU A 806 -4.45 52.72 28.98
N GLU A 807 -5.48 51.97 28.60
CA GLU A 807 -6.51 51.39 29.49
C GLU A 807 -5.89 50.53 30.61
N VAL A 808 -4.77 49.87 30.33
CA VAL A 808 -4.05 48.97 31.25
C VAL A 808 -3.29 49.75 32.34
N VAL A 809 -2.86 50.98 32.04
CA VAL A 809 -2.20 51.89 33.00
C VAL A 809 -3.25 52.62 33.84
N GLU A 810 -4.37 53.01 33.23
CA GLU A 810 -5.49 53.68 33.91
C GLU A 810 -6.19 52.74 34.91
N ASP A 811 -6.51 51.49 34.54
CA ASP A 811 -7.07 50.48 35.45
C ASP A 811 -6.16 50.19 36.65
N GLY A 812 -4.83 50.14 36.42
CA GLY A 812 -3.84 49.91 37.47
C GLY A 812 -3.73 51.07 38.46
N LEU A 813 -3.82 52.31 37.98
CA LEU A 813 -3.85 53.52 38.82
C LEU A 813 -5.15 53.61 39.62
N GLU A 814 -6.29 53.23 39.02
CA GLU A 814 -7.61 53.26 39.67
C GLU A 814 -7.73 52.20 40.79
N GLN A 815 -7.20 50.99 40.59
CA GLN A 815 -7.12 49.96 41.64
C GLN A 815 -6.18 50.36 42.78
N LEU A 816 -5.07 51.03 42.48
CA LEU A 816 -4.14 51.55 43.48
C LEU A 816 -4.77 52.67 44.32
N GLU A 817 -5.47 53.60 43.67
CA GLU A 817 -6.19 54.70 44.32
C GLU A 817 -7.28 54.17 45.25
N LYS A 818 -8.00 53.13 44.82
CA LYS A 818 -8.99 52.41 45.63
C LYS A 818 -8.37 51.69 46.84
N TYR A 819 -7.22 51.05 46.67
CA TYR A 819 -6.53 50.36 47.79
C TYR A 819 -5.91 51.34 48.80
N LEU A 820 -5.31 52.45 48.33
CA LEU A 820 -4.75 53.51 49.18
C LEU A 820 -5.82 54.30 49.94
N THR A 821 -7.06 54.32 49.45
CA THR A 821 -8.22 54.88 50.15
C THR A 821 -8.86 53.90 51.13
N GLU A 822 -8.72 52.58 50.93
CA GLU A 822 -9.21 51.53 51.85
C GLU A 822 -8.23 51.20 53.00
N THR A 823 -6.94 51.51 52.88
CA THR A 823 -5.89 51.21 53.90
C THR A 823 -5.43 52.40 54.75
N LYS A 824 -6.02 53.60 54.55
CA LYS A 824 -5.93 54.75 55.46
C LYS A 824 -7.12 54.75 56.42
#